data_AF-A0A968IVU0-F1
#
_entry.id   AF-A0A968IVU0-F1
#
_cell.length_a   1.000
_cell.length_b   1.000
_cell.length_c   1.000
_cell.angle_alpha   90.00
_cell.angle_beta   90.00
_cell.angle_gamma   90.00
#
_symmetry.space_group_name_H-M   'P 1'
#
loop_
_entity.id
_entity.type
_entity.pdbx_description
1 polymer ?
#
loop_
_entity_poly.entity_id
_entity_poly.type
_entity_poly.pdbx_seq_one_letter_code
_entity_poly.pdbx_strand_id
1 'polypeptide(L)'
;MSYRTDIEYIASFNPRQAPPVMNYVAAANGYAPIDLSRPFRYCDLGCGPGATLLVLAAAFPQGEFWGVDFNENHIRMGQSLAETAGLTNVRFVLSDFCDLAQQPLPTFHFGAVSGTLSWLAEEPFRALLDFLGDRLELGGLVYLHYMVMPGHGSQPPICRLASDYYQQVEGDPEERIFLVKEFLRGFLNTQKRYFEVFPPAKTFLEQMLASSTSLFLHDYLSKTRKAYYFADLAAEMARRGFRYGGSSEYFYNHLPLVVPLESRELFRGVRDRVGVEAIKDFVAVSGGRTDVFCKTALPSGDESPLESVVVGVPPGPNPPQAVGFPGMSVRLDTEPMASLLAVLREQPATLAELYRHPRLGSHPRHEVRKAFTYGVAARLAVPLVLKPGGAAAFVLQSRGVGQGGAGTPRSPGGVDFAGGGQRPCDELGGWGDAVEPDFRPPHGTGEPGAVADAQTKPGAEVSIDGGQRAVPGRGDPPGFAKCRPAVWPVVDVLGHHYRRGVGRHAMKLKATDVEKLERFLAKIAAETYPEPITSLHAQITADMIERVRQRYGLGDRLRVLDVGCGQGVALERFAALGWGAVGITLNPTDVAACRERGFAVHQMDQSFLDFADEDFDFIWCRHCLEHSIFPYFTLSELFRILKPGGYLYVEVPAPDTSCQHQANRNHYSVLGQSMWVQLMTRSGFGVRDVFDIGFQVPAGPDVYWAMVGQKP
;
A
#
# COMPACT_ATOMS: atom_id res chain seq x y z
N MET A 1 -9.33 -1.07 -31.79
CA MET A 1 -9.26 -0.83 -30.32
C MET A 1 -8.83 0.62 -30.09
N SER A 2 -8.86 1.13 -28.86
CA SER A 2 -8.36 2.47 -28.51
C SER A 2 -7.66 2.49 -27.14
N TYR A 3 -6.71 1.57 -26.95
CA TYR A 3 -5.71 1.68 -25.88
C TYR A 3 -4.65 2.67 -26.35
N ARG A 4 -4.25 3.66 -25.53
CA ARG A 4 -3.14 4.56 -25.89
C ARG A 4 -1.82 4.05 -25.33
N THR A 5 -0.75 4.21 -26.10
CA THR A 5 0.61 3.74 -25.81
C THR A 5 1.49 4.81 -25.15
N ASP A 6 0.91 5.93 -24.72
CA ASP A 6 1.59 7.15 -24.26
C ASP A 6 1.59 7.34 -22.74
N ILE A 7 1.19 6.32 -21.97
CA ILE A 7 1.20 6.32 -20.50
C ILE A 7 2.29 5.34 -20.03
N GLU A 8 3.29 5.83 -19.28
CA GLU A 8 4.29 4.96 -18.65
C GLU A 8 3.66 4.14 -17.52
N TYR A 9 3.69 2.81 -17.65
CA TYR A 9 3.17 1.90 -16.63
C TYR A 9 4.20 1.65 -15.53
N ILE A 10 3.88 2.01 -14.28
CA ILE A 10 4.77 1.83 -13.13
C ILE A 10 5.01 0.33 -12.89
N ALA A 11 6.20 -0.13 -13.28
CA ALA A 11 6.58 -1.53 -13.21
C ALA A 11 6.67 -2.00 -11.74
N SER A 12 5.83 -2.95 -11.35
CA SER A 12 5.70 -3.43 -9.97
C SER A 12 5.74 -4.96 -9.85
N PHE A 13 6.14 -5.45 -8.68
CA PHE A 13 6.21 -6.88 -8.38
C PHE A 13 4.92 -7.37 -7.72
N ASN A 14 4.23 -8.33 -8.35
CA ASN A 14 3.07 -9.01 -7.77
C ASN A 14 3.48 -10.42 -7.27
N PRO A 15 3.77 -10.62 -5.97
CA PRO A 15 4.17 -11.93 -5.46
C PRO A 15 3.07 -13.00 -5.56
N ARG A 16 1.79 -12.63 -5.73
CA ARG A 16 0.67 -13.58 -5.75
C ARG A 16 0.64 -14.52 -6.96
N GLN A 17 1.29 -14.14 -8.07
CA GLN A 17 1.42 -14.99 -9.26
C GLN A 17 2.73 -15.81 -9.30
N ALA A 18 3.48 -15.86 -8.20
CA ALA A 18 4.72 -16.63 -8.13
C ALA A 18 4.42 -18.15 -8.07
N PRO A 19 5.20 -19.01 -8.76
CA PRO A 19 5.01 -20.47 -8.75
C PRO A 19 4.83 -21.13 -7.36
N PRO A 20 5.54 -20.74 -6.29
CA PRO A 20 5.34 -21.32 -4.95
C PRO A 20 3.97 -20.99 -4.35
N VAL A 21 3.43 -19.80 -4.65
CA VAL A 21 2.08 -19.38 -4.21
C VAL A 21 1.03 -20.21 -4.93
N MET A 22 1.17 -20.36 -6.26
CA MET A 22 0.26 -21.16 -7.06
C MET A 22 0.26 -22.64 -6.62
N ASN A 23 1.44 -23.20 -6.36
CA ASN A 23 1.60 -24.54 -5.78
C ASN A 23 0.93 -24.68 -4.41
N TYR A 24 1.10 -23.72 -3.49
CA TYR A 24 0.43 -23.76 -2.18
C TYR A 24 -1.09 -23.76 -2.32
N VAL A 25 -1.63 -22.86 -3.15
CA VAL A 25 -3.09 -22.73 -3.34
C VAL A 25 -3.67 -24.03 -3.92
N ALA A 26 -3.03 -24.58 -4.95
CA ALA A 26 -3.39 -25.86 -5.55
C ALA A 26 -3.33 -27.01 -4.52
N ALA A 27 -2.24 -27.13 -3.78
CA ALA A 27 -2.03 -28.17 -2.77
C ALA A 27 -3.00 -28.07 -1.59
N ALA A 28 -3.35 -26.85 -1.16
CA ALA A 28 -4.32 -26.59 -0.10
C ALA A 28 -5.77 -26.93 -0.49
N ASN A 29 -6.03 -27.17 -1.78
CA ASN A 29 -7.33 -27.61 -2.31
C ASN A 29 -7.25 -28.99 -3.01
N GLY A 30 -6.23 -29.80 -2.70
CA GLY A 30 -6.15 -31.22 -3.12
C GLY A 30 -5.66 -31.47 -4.56
N TYR A 31 -4.89 -30.55 -5.14
CA TYR A 31 -4.19 -30.74 -6.42
C TYR A 31 -2.69 -30.92 -6.18
N ALA A 32 -2.03 -31.77 -6.95
CA ALA A 32 -0.58 -31.96 -6.84
C ALA A 32 0.20 -30.68 -7.23
N PRO A 33 1.17 -30.21 -6.41
CA PRO A 33 2.05 -29.10 -6.80
C PRO A 33 3.07 -29.54 -7.87
N ILE A 34 3.51 -28.59 -8.68
CA ILE A 34 4.54 -28.80 -9.70
C ILE A 34 5.93 -28.79 -9.04
N ASP A 35 6.80 -29.74 -9.39
CA ASP A 35 8.16 -29.85 -8.82
C ASP A 35 9.08 -28.72 -9.30
N LEU A 36 9.15 -27.64 -8.51
CA LEU A 36 9.96 -26.45 -8.78
C LEU A 36 11.48 -26.69 -8.68
N SER A 37 11.95 -27.89 -8.31
CA SER A 37 13.37 -28.24 -8.41
C SER A 37 13.80 -28.61 -9.83
N ARG A 38 12.84 -28.94 -10.71
CA ARG A 38 13.05 -29.31 -12.11
C ARG A 38 12.90 -28.09 -13.04
N PRO A 39 13.33 -28.20 -14.31
CA PRO A 39 12.97 -27.23 -15.32
C PRO A 39 11.46 -27.14 -15.53
N PHE A 40 10.93 -25.93 -15.60
CA PHE A 40 9.50 -25.65 -15.84
C PHE A 40 9.35 -24.44 -16.76
N ARG A 41 8.18 -24.29 -17.39
CA ARG A 41 7.86 -23.13 -18.25
C ARG A 41 6.74 -22.28 -17.68
N TYR A 42 6.92 -20.96 -17.69
CA TYR A 42 5.98 -19.96 -17.15
C TYR A 42 5.65 -18.91 -18.22
N CYS A 43 4.37 -18.56 -18.39
CA CYS A 43 3.95 -17.42 -19.21
C CYS A 43 3.20 -16.34 -18.40
N ASP A 44 3.41 -15.08 -18.76
CA ASP A 44 2.73 -13.91 -18.22
C ASP A 44 2.04 -13.15 -19.37
N LEU A 45 0.71 -13.06 -19.33
CA LEU A 45 -0.12 -12.58 -20.43
C LEU A 45 -0.66 -11.17 -20.13
N GLY A 46 -0.09 -10.17 -20.82
CA GLY A 46 -0.16 -8.77 -20.44
C GLY A 46 0.91 -8.43 -19.40
N CYS A 47 2.16 -8.82 -19.65
CA CYS A 47 3.24 -8.76 -18.67
C CYS A 47 3.75 -7.34 -18.34
N GLY A 48 3.29 -6.32 -19.09
CA GLY A 48 3.80 -4.96 -18.97
C GLY A 48 5.32 -4.90 -19.20
N PRO A 49 6.03 -3.94 -18.57
CA PRO A 49 7.49 -3.88 -18.57
C PRO A 49 8.22 -5.07 -17.90
N GLY A 50 7.51 -6.15 -17.54
CA GLY A 50 8.10 -7.43 -17.15
C GLY A 50 8.63 -7.51 -15.72
N ALA A 51 8.47 -6.51 -14.86
CA ALA A 51 9.08 -6.49 -13.51
C ALA A 51 8.83 -7.76 -12.68
N THR A 52 7.62 -8.33 -12.71
CA THR A 52 7.35 -9.60 -12.01
C THR A 52 8.03 -10.78 -12.69
N LEU A 53 7.95 -10.87 -14.02
CA LEU A 53 8.60 -11.92 -14.82
C LEU A 53 10.12 -11.95 -14.61
N LEU A 54 10.78 -10.79 -14.57
CA LEU A 54 12.22 -10.64 -14.35
C LEU A 54 12.65 -11.10 -12.95
N VAL A 55 11.89 -10.72 -11.91
CA VAL A 55 12.13 -11.16 -10.53
C VAL A 55 11.98 -12.68 -10.40
N LEU A 56 10.97 -13.27 -11.07
CA LEU A 56 10.78 -14.72 -11.08
C LEU A 56 11.89 -15.44 -11.87
N ALA A 57 12.31 -14.92 -13.02
CA ALA A 57 13.42 -15.47 -13.80
C ALA A 57 14.74 -15.47 -13.01
N ALA A 58 15.03 -14.40 -12.27
CA ALA A 58 16.19 -14.32 -11.37
C ALA A 58 16.08 -15.29 -10.17
N ALA A 59 14.88 -15.50 -9.63
CA ALA A 59 14.63 -16.40 -8.50
C ALA A 59 14.68 -17.89 -8.89
N PHE A 60 14.35 -18.24 -10.13
CA PHE A 60 14.28 -19.60 -10.65
C PHE A 60 15.13 -19.78 -11.92
N PRO A 61 16.48 -19.89 -11.83
CA PRO A 61 17.36 -20.08 -12.99
C PRO A 61 17.08 -21.35 -13.83
N GLN A 62 16.43 -22.35 -13.23
CA GLN A 62 15.95 -23.57 -13.90
C GLN A 62 14.61 -23.38 -14.63
N GLY A 63 13.85 -22.34 -14.29
CA GLY A 63 12.59 -22.00 -14.93
C GLY A 63 12.82 -21.15 -16.19
N GLU A 64 11.97 -21.35 -17.19
CA GLU A 64 11.98 -20.64 -18.47
C GLU A 64 10.74 -19.75 -18.58
N PHE A 65 10.95 -18.44 -18.73
CA PHE A 65 9.94 -17.40 -18.54
C PHE A 65 9.60 -16.67 -19.84
N TRP A 66 8.31 -16.51 -20.13
CA TRP A 66 7.81 -15.89 -21.37
C TRP A 66 6.80 -14.79 -21.06
N GLY A 67 7.15 -13.54 -21.34
CA GLY A 67 6.25 -12.39 -21.23
C GLY A 67 5.60 -12.09 -22.57
N VAL A 68 4.28 -11.93 -22.58
CA VAL A 68 3.52 -11.48 -23.75
C VAL A 68 2.86 -10.14 -23.44
N ASP A 69 3.04 -9.17 -24.33
CA ASP A 69 2.37 -7.87 -24.28
C ASP A 69 2.18 -7.34 -25.70
N PHE A 70 1.19 -6.49 -25.94
CA PHE A 70 0.93 -5.89 -27.25
C PHE A 70 1.59 -4.51 -27.41
N ASN A 71 2.10 -3.91 -26.32
CA ASN A 71 2.78 -2.63 -26.34
C ASN A 71 4.29 -2.82 -26.59
N GLU A 72 4.77 -2.32 -27.72
CA GLU A 72 6.20 -2.41 -28.08
C GLU A 72 7.12 -1.76 -27.02
N ASN A 73 6.69 -0.67 -26.38
CA ASN A 73 7.47 -0.02 -25.33
C ASN A 73 7.65 -0.92 -24.10
N HIS A 74 6.60 -1.64 -23.68
CA HIS A 74 6.68 -2.62 -22.58
C HIS A 74 7.69 -3.73 -22.89
N ILE A 75 7.59 -4.30 -24.10
CA ILE A 75 8.49 -5.36 -24.57
C ILE A 75 9.95 -4.87 -24.62
N ARG A 76 10.19 -3.67 -25.17
CA ARG A 76 11.52 -3.06 -25.28
C ARG A 76 12.14 -2.76 -23.90
N MET A 77 11.34 -2.28 -22.95
CA MET A 77 11.78 -2.08 -21.55
C MET A 77 12.14 -3.41 -20.88
N GLY A 78 11.28 -4.43 -21.01
CA GLY A 78 11.52 -5.76 -20.43
C GLY A 78 12.78 -6.43 -20.97
N GLN A 79 13.01 -6.34 -22.29
CA GLN A 79 14.23 -6.83 -22.95
C GLN A 79 15.50 -6.12 -22.43
N SER A 80 15.51 -4.79 -22.42
CA SER A 80 16.63 -3.98 -21.92
C SER A 80 16.98 -4.29 -20.45
N LEU A 81 15.95 -4.49 -19.61
CA LEU A 81 16.14 -4.90 -18.20
C LEU A 81 16.66 -6.34 -18.07
N ALA A 82 16.20 -7.28 -18.91
CA ALA A 82 16.71 -8.65 -18.93
C ALA A 82 18.20 -8.70 -19.33
N GLU A 83 18.59 -7.97 -20.38
CA GLU A 83 19.98 -7.84 -20.83
C GLU A 83 20.85 -7.20 -19.76
N THR A 84 20.40 -6.09 -19.16
CA THR A 84 21.11 -5.39 -18.08
C THR A 84 21.29 -6.26 -16.83
N ALA A 85 20.32 -7.14 -16.53
CA ALA A 85 20.38 -8.08 -15.42
C ALA A 85 21.10 -9.41 -15.76
N GLY A 86 21.50 -9.62 -17.02
CA GLY A 86 22.15 -10.86 -17.48
C GLY A 86 21.24 -12.10 -17.48
N LEU A 87 19.92 -11.92 -17.58
CA LEU A 87 18.93 -12.99 -17.48
C LEU A 87 18.72 -13.71 -18.83
N THR A 88 19.32 -14.90 -18.97
CA THR A 88 19.24 -15.71 -20.20
C THR A 88 18.02 -16.64 -20.26
N ASN A 89 17.22 -16.72 -19.20
CA ASN A 89 16.07 -17.63 -19.06
C ASN A 89 14.70 -16.94 -19.21
N VAL A 90 14.67 -15.68 -19.66
CA VAL A 90 13.46 -14.89 -19.91
C VAL A 90 13.39 -14.45 -21.38
N ARG A 91 12.19 -14.42 -21.96
CA ARG A 91 11.92 -13.89 -23.31
C ARG A 91 10.65 -13.05 -23.30
N PHE A 92 10.61 -12.05 -24.18
CA PHE A 92 9.46 -11.16 -24.37
C PHE A 92 8.96 -11.27 -25.81
N VAL A 93 7.64 -11.36 -25.98
CA VAL A 93 6.97 -11.56 -27.27
C VAL A 93 5.92 -10.48 -27.47
N LEU A 94 6.10 -9.69 -28.53
CA LEU A 94 5.13 -8.68 -28.96
C LEU A 94 3.97 -9.35 -29.69
N SER A 95 2.78 -9.40 -29.08
CA SER A 95 1.58 -10.01 -29.67
C SER A 95 0.31 -9.48 -29.02
N ASP A 96 -0.75 -9.30 -29.81
CA ASP A 96 -2.12 -9.30 -29.28
C ASP A 96 -2.55 -10.72 -28.89
N PHE A 97 -3.58 -10.84 -28.05
CA PHE A 97 -4.13 -12.13 -27.63
C PHE A 97 -4.92 -12.85 -28.73
N CYS A 98 -5.46 -12.14 -29.72
CA CYS A 98 -6.05 -12.77 -30.91
C CYS A 98 -5.00 -13.47 -31.80
N ASP A 99 -3.77 -12.96 -31.83
CA ASP A 99 -2.67 -13.53 -32.63
C ASP A 99 -1.83 -14.58 -31.88
N LEU A 100 -2.02 -14.73 -30.56
CA LEU A 100 -1.26 -15.64 -29.69
C LEU A 100 -1.19 -17.09 -30.20
N ALA A 101 -2.25 -17.58 -30.84
CA ALA A 101 -2.30 -18.95 -31.38
C ALA A 101 -1.29 -19.18 -32.52
N GLN A 102 -0.97 -18.11 -33.27
CA GLN A 102 -0.03 -18.12 -34.40
C GLN A 102 1.44 -18.01 -33.95
N GLN A 103 1.69 -17.55 -32.72
CA GLN A 103 3.04 -17.37 -32.20
C GLN A 103 3.74 -18.71 -31.94
N PRO A 104 5.06 -18.83 -32.19
CA PRO A 104 5.84 -20.06 -31.99
C PRO A 104 6.20 -20.29 -30.50
N LEU A 105 5.22 -20.13 -29.62
CA LEU A 105 5.34 -20.32 -28.18
C LEU A 105 5.38 -21.82 -27.81
N PRO A 106 6.03 -22.21 -26.70
CA PRO A 106 6.01 -23.57 -26.18
C PRO A 106 4.68 -23.89 -25.46
N THR A 107 4.64 -25.04 -24.77
CA THR A 107 3.64 -25.33 -23.72
C THR A 107 4.12 -24.85 -22.35
N PHE A 108 3.22 -24.66 -21.39
CA PHE A 108 3.53 -24.04 -20.10
C PHE A 108 3.06 -24.88 -18.91
N HIS A 109 3.86 -24.89 -17.84
CA HIS A 109 3.49 -25.46 -16.55
C HIS A 109 2.71 -24.43 -15.70
N PHE A 110 3.05 -23.15 -15.87
CA PHE A 110 2.41 -22.02 -15.19
C PHE A 110 1.97 -20.95 -16.20
N GLY A 111 0.82 -20.35 -15.97
CA GLY A 111 0.38 -19.13 -16.65
C GLY A 111 -0.08 -18.06 -15.65
N ALA A 112 0.00 -16.79 -16.04
CA ALA A 112 -0.50 -15.67 -15.25
C ALA A 112 -1.19 -14.62 -16.11
N VAL A 113 -2.24 -14.00 -15.56
CA VAL A 113 -3.00 -12.90 -16.15
C VAL A 113 -3.28 -11.87 -15.06
N SER A 114 -2.31 -11.00 -14.77
CA SER A 114 -2.38 -10.08 -13.64
C SER A 114 -2.88 -8.69 -14.00
N GLY A 115 -4.18 -8.47 -13.81
CA GLY A 115 -4.78 -7.13 -13.93
C GLY A 115 -5.32 -6.81 -15.32
N THR A 116 -5.03 -7.62 -16.34
CA THR A 116 -5.47 -7.40 -17.73
C THR A 116 -6.88 -7.93 -18.01
N LEU A 117 -7.30 -9.03 -17.37
CA LEU A 117 -8.51 -9.80 -17.75
C LEU A 117 -9.82 -8.97 -17.71
N SER A 118 -9.94 -8.03 -16.77
CA SER A 118 -11.11 -7.16 -16.62
C SER A 118 -11.18 -5.97 -17.58
N TRP A 119 -10.23 -5.83 -18.51
CA TRP A 119 -10.22 -4.77 -19.53
C TRP A 119 -10.34 -5.32 -20.96
N LEU A 120 -10.46 -6.64 -21.13
CA LEU A 120 -10.52 -7.27 -22.44
C LEU A 120 -11.92 -7.19 -23.05
N ALA A 121 -11.97 -6.88 -24.34
CA ALA A 121 -13.14 -7.17 -25.16
C ALA A 121 -13.37 -8.69 -25.28
N GLU A 122 -14.60 -9.07 -25.59
CA GLU A 122 -15.07 -10.47 -25.60
C GLU A 122 -14.25 -11.41 -26.50
N GLU A 123 -13.70 -10.90 -27.60
CA GLU A 123 -12.86 -11.66 -28.55
C GLU A 123 -11.44 -11.91 -28.00
N PRO A 124 -10.61 -10.90 -27.64
CA PRO A 124 -9.34 -11.11 -26.94
C PRO A 124 -9.47 -11.90 -25.63
N PHE A 125 -10.58 -11.74 -24.90
CA PHE A 125 -10.88 -12.53 -23.68
C PHE A 125 -11.00 -14.03 -24.01
N ARG A 126 -11.74 -14.39 -25.06
CA ARG A 126 -11.85 -15.79 -25.51
C ARG A 126 -10.52 -16.30 -26.02
N ALA A 127 -9.83 -15.56 -26.90
CA ALA A 127 -8.55 -15.97 -27.46
C ALA A 127 -7.46 -16.21 -26.39
N LEU A 128 -7.40 -15.37 -25.35
CA LEU A 128 -6.52 -15.60 -24.20
C LEU A 128 -6.90 -16.86 -23.41
N LEU A 129 -8.19 -17.11 -23.16
CA LEU A 129 -8.62 -18.32 -22.45
C LEU A 129 -8.40 -19.58 -23.29
N ASP A 130 -8.66 -19.53 -24.60
CA ASP A 130 -8.42 -20.61 -25.55
C ASP A 130 -6.91 -20.92 -25.64
N PHE A 131 -6.04 -19.90 -25.71
CA PHE A 131 -4.59 -20.06 -25.63
C PHE A 131 -4.15 -20.75 -24.33
N LEU A 132 -4.69 -20.38 -23.17
CA LEU A 132 -4.43 -21.08 -21.90
C LEU A 132 -4.94 -22.53 -21.96
N GLY A 133 -6.12 -22.74 -22.56
CA GLY A 133 -6.73 -24.05 -22.80
C GLY A 133 -5.88 -24.97 -23.67
N ASP A 134 -5.20 -24.44 -24.68
CA ASP A 134 -4.32 -25.21 -25.57
C ASP A 134 -2.91 -25.38 -25.01
N ARG A 135 -2.30 -24.30 -24.48
CA ARG A 135 -0.86 -24.26 -24.21
C ARG A 135 -0.44 -24.63 -22.79
N LEU A 136 -1.31 -24.62 -21.78
CA LEU A 136 -0.92 -25.19 -20.48
C LEU A 136 -0.89 -26.73 -20.55
N GLU A 137 0.03 -27.34 -19.82
CA GLU A 137 0.18 -28.80 -19.72
C GLU A 137 -0.85 -29.38 -18.72
N LEU A 138 -1.10 -30.70 -18.75
CA LEU A 138 -2.04 -31.32 -17.81
C LEU A 138 -1.44 -31.29 -16.39
N GLY A 139 -2.19 -30.80 -15.42
CA GLY A 139 -1.68 -30.43 -14.09
C GLY A 139 -1.06 -29.02 -14.02
N GLY A 140 -0.99 -28.30 -15.14
CA GLY A 140 -0.54 -26.91 -15.18
C GLY A 140 -1.48 -25.95 -14.45
N LEU A 141 -0.91 -24.91 -13.86
CA LEU A 141 -1.62 -23.94 -13.01
C LEU A 141 -1.70 -22.56 -13.70
N VAL A 142 -2.83 -21.88 -13.63
CA VAL A 142 -2.98 -20.49 -14.09
C VAL A 142 -3.51 -19.57 -13.01
N TYR A 143 -2.88 -18.41 -12.85
CA TYR A 143 -3.28 -17.32 -11.96
C TYR A 143 -4.08 -16.27 -12.75
N LEU A 144 -5.27 -15.93 -12.27
CA LEU A 144 -6.14 -14.89 -12.83
C LEU A 144 -6.43 -13.81 -11.79
N HIS A 145 -6.20 -12.54 -12.14
CA HIS A 145 -6.61 -11.38 -11.33
C HIS A 145 -7.67 -10.56 -12.07
N TYR A 146 -8.85 -10.41 -11.45
CA TYR A 146 -10.00 -9.76 -12.08
C TYR A 146 -10.97 -9.13 -11.07
N MET A 147 -11.80 -8.22 -11.57
CA MET A 147 -12.89 -7.56 -10.84
C MET A 147 -14.09 -8.51 -10.72
N VAL A 148 -14.64 -8.67 -9.52
CA VAL A 148 -15.74 -9.61 -9.25
C VAL A 148 -17.04 -8.92 -8.85
N MET A 149 -18.15 -9.56 -9.19
CA MET A 149 -19.51 -9.25 -8.74
C MET A 149 -19.90 -10.15 -7.56
N PRO A 150 -20.65 -9.65 -6.55
CA PRO A 150 -21.40 -8.39 -6.56
C PRO A 150 -20.63 -7.15 -6.10
N GLY A 151 -19.41 -7.26 -5.55
CA GLY A 151 -18.72 -6.13 -4.91
C GLY A 151 -18.40 -4.94 -5.82
N HIS A 152 -18.29 -5.16 -7.13
CA HIS A 152 -18.20 -4.06 -8.11
C HIS A 152 -19.53 -3.35 -8.44
N GLY A 153 -20.69 -3.86 -8.01
CA GLY A 153 -22.00 -3.46 -8.54
C GLY A 153 -22.38 -1.97 -8.40
N SER A 154 -21.78 -1.25 -7.45
CA SER A 154 -21.95 0.21 -7.29
C SER A 154 -21.23 1.06 -8.35
N GLN A 155 -20.26 0.49 -9.07
CA GLN A 155 -19.33 1.25 -9.90
C GLN A 155 -19.77 1.44 -11.37
N PRO A 156 -20.31 0.42 -12.09
CA PRO A 156 -20.71 0.58 -13.48
C PRO A 156 -21.69 1.72 -13.77
N PRO A 157 -22.70 2.03 -12.92
CA PRO A 157 -23.61 3.16 -13.18
C PRO A 157 -22.88 4.51 -13.19
N ILE A 158 -21.90 4.71 -12.30
CA ILE A 158 -21.09 5.94 -12.24
C ILE A 158 -20.10 5.99 -13.41
N CYS A 159 -19.41 4.89 -13.73
CA CYS A 159 -18.51 4.82 -14.88
C CYS A 159 -19.27 5.10 -16.19
N ARG A 160 -20.49 4.57 -16.32
CA ARG A 160 -21.39 4.83 -17.45
C ARG A 160 -21.78 6.30 -17.54
N LEU A 161 -22.20 6.90 -16.42
CA LEU A 161 -22.55 8.33 -16.35
C LEU A 161 -21.36 9.24 -16.73
N ALA A 162 -20.16 8.92 -16.23
CA ALA A 162 -18.92 9.62 -16.59
C ALA A 162 -18.61 9.50 -18.09
N SER A 163 -18.69 8.27 -18.64
CA SER A 163 -18.48 8.00 -20.06
C SER A 163 -19.50 8.70 -20.96
N ASP A 164 -20.78 8.69 -20.61
CA ASP A 164 -21.82 9.33 -21.43
C ASP A 164 -21.67 10.85 -21.45
N TYR A 165 -21.34 11.48 -20.31
CA TYR A 165 -21.05 12.92 -20.26
C TYR A 165 -19.75 13.27 -20.99
N TYR A 166 -18.69 12.44 -20.89
CA TYR A 166 -17.44 12.65 -21.63
C TYR A 166 -17.64 12.70 -23.16
N GLN A 167 -18.63 11.98 -23.72
CA GLN A 167 -18.96 12.07 -25.15
C GLN A 167 -19.77 13.32 -25.54
N GLN A 168 -20.29 14.09 -24.57
CA GLN A 168 -21.08 15.31 -24.81
C GLN A 168 -20.25 16.60 -24.69
N VAL A 169 -19.06 16.53 -24.06
CA VAL A 169 -18.15 17.68 -23.93
C VAL A 169 -17.08 17.65 -25.02
N GLU A 170 -16.89 18.80 -25.67
CA GLU A 170 -15.77 19.09 -26.58
C GLU A 170 -14.55 19.63 -25.79
N GLY A 171 -13.42 19.81 -26.48
CA GLY A 171 -12.12 20.19 -25.89
C GLY A 171 -11.08 19.08 -26.01
N ASP A 172 -9.90 19.32 -25.43
CA ASP A 172 -8.86 18.30 -25.29
C ASP A 172 -9.19 17.27 -24.18
N PRO A 173 -8.42 16.17 -24.01
CA PRO A 173 -8.71 15.17 -23.00
C PRO A 173 -8.73 15.71 -21.56
N GLU A 174 -7.84 16.65 -21.22
CA GLU A 174 -7.74 17.20 -19.86
C GLU A 174 -8.90 18.15 -19.58
N GLU A 175 -9.22 19.05 -20.51
CA GLU A 175 -10.40 19.92 -20.45
C GLU A 175 -11.68 19.10 -20.25
N ARG A 176 -11.86 18.05 -21.06
CA ARG A 176 -13.03 17.18 -21.01
C ARG A 176 -13.12 16.38 -19.72
N ILE A 177 -11.99 15.92 -19.16
CA ILE A 177 -11.96 15.23 -17.86
C ILE A 177 -12.24 16.20 -16.71
N PHE A 178 -11.73 17.43 -16.77
CA PHE A 178 -12.07 18.47 -15.82
C PHE A 178 -13.58 18.75 -15.82
N LEU A 179 -14.20 18.93 -16.99
CA LEU A 179 -15.65 19.11 -17.13
C LEU A 179 -16.46 17.90 -16.62
N VAL A 180 -16.03 16.67 -16.92
CA VAL A 180 -16.65 15.45 -16.37
C VAL A 180 -16.53 15.40 -14.85
N LYS A 181 -15.37 15.74 -14.28
CA LYS A 181 -15.16 15.77 -12.83
C LYS A 181 -16.01 16.84 -12.16
N GLU A 182 -16.16 18.03 -12.74
CA GLU A 182 -17.04 19.07 -12.18
C GLU A 182 -18.52 18.67 -12.24
N PHE A 183 -18.98 18.08 -13.34
CA PHE A 183 -20.32 17.50 -13.44
C PHE A 183 -20.56 16.42 -12.38
N LEU A 184 -19.62 15.48 -12.21
CA LEU A 184 -19.66 14.42 -11.22
C LEU A 184 -19.57 14.94 -9.77
N ARG A 185 -18.83 16.03 -9.53
CA ARG A 185 -18.76 16.72 -8.23
C ARG A 185 -20.09 17.42 -7.92
N GLY A 186 -20.75 17.98 -8.94
CA GLY A 186 -22.14 18.44 -8.86
C GLY A 186 -23.13 17.31 -8.53
N PHE A 187 -22.98 16.15 -9.17
CA PHE A 187 -23.78 14.95 -8.88
C PHE A 187 -23.59 14.47 -7.43
N LEU A 188 -22.34 14.34 -6.97
CA LEU A 188 -21.98 13.98 -5.59
C LEU A 188 -22.65 14.89 -4.54
N ASN A 189 -22.63 16.20 -4.79
CA ASN A 189 -23.15 17.21 -3.87
C ASN A 189 -24.69 17.32 -3.87
N THR A 190 -25.36 16.91 -4.96
CA THR A 190 -26.82 17.11 -5.11
C THR A 190 -27.65 15.83 -4.93
N GLN A 191 -27.17 14.67 -5.40
CA GLN A 191 -27.98 13.46 -5.52
C GLN A 191 -28.03 12.60 -4.25
N LYS A 192 -28.40 13.20 -3.11
CA LYS A 192 -28.46 12.54 -1.79
C LYS A 192 -29.17 11.17 -1.84
N ARG A 193 -30.36 11.12 -2.45
CA ARG A 193 -31.16 9.88 -2.60
C ARG A 193 -30.42 8.75 -3.34
N TYR A 194 -29.53 9.08 -4.27
CA TYR A 194 -28.74 8.06 -4.97
C TYR A 194 -27.75 7.38 -4.02
N PHE A 195 -27.07 8.15 -3.17
CA PHE A 195 -26.12 7.63 -2.18
C PHE A 195 -26.78 7.04 -0.94
N GLU A 196 -28.02 7.44 -0.62
CA GLU A 196 -28.86 6.77 0.38
C GLU A 196 -29.24 5.34 -0.06
N VAL A 197 -29.49 5.13 -1.36
CA VAL A 197 -29.80 3.81 -1.94
C VAL A 197 -28.55 2.99 -2.26
N PHE A 198 -27.45 3.66 -2.66
CA PHE A 198 -26.17 3.02 -2.99
C PHE A 198 -24.99 3.63 -2.21
N PRO A 199 -24.86 3.43 -0.88
CA PRO A 199 -23.81 4.06 -0.08
C PRO A 199 -22.37 3.82 -0.58
N PRO A 200 -21.95 2.62 -1.03
CA PRO A 200 -20.60 2.38 -1.56
C PRO A 200 -20.29 3.17 -2.83
N ALA A 201 -21.33 3.60 -3.58
CA ALA A 201 -21.17 4.42 -4.78
C ALA A 201 -20.62 5.82 -4.45
N LYS A 202 -20.85 6.33 -3.23
CA LYS A 202 -20.32 7.62 -2.76
C LYS A 202 -18.80 7.59 -2.65
N THR A 203 -18.27 6.64 -1.87
CA THR A 203 -16.83 6.48 -1.67
C THR A 203 -16.09 6.18 -2.98
N PHE A 204 -16.71 5.40 -3.86
CA PHE A 204 -16.17 5.16 -5.22
C PHE A 204 -16.11 6.45 -6.05
N LEU A 205 -17.15 7.30 -5.98
CA LEU A 205 -17.15 8.59 -6.69
C LEU A 205 -16.11 9.56 -6.13
N GLU A 206 -15.94 9.60 -4.80
CA GLU A 206 -14.92 10.40 -4.13
C GLU A 206 -13.50 9.98 -4.55
N GLN A 207 -13.24 8.67 -4.65
CA GLN A 207 -12.00 8.12 -5.20
C GLN A 207 -11.81 8.44 -6.70
N MET A 208 -12.87 8.30 -7.50
CA MET A 208 -12.86 8.62 -8.94
C MET A 208 -12.48 10.08 -9.18
N LEU A 209 -13.07 11.01 -8.44
CA LEU A 209 -12.76 12.45 -8.54
C LEU A 209 -11.30 12.76 -8.18
N ALA A 210 -10.74 12.05 -7.18
CA ALA A 210 -9.37 12.25 -6.69
C ALA A 210 -8.25 11.64 -7.56
N SER A 211 -8.59 10.82 -8.56
CA SER A 211 -7.61 10.17 -9.46
C SER A 211 -6.88 11.15 -10.40
N SER A 212 -5.71 10.76 -10.95
CA SER A 212 -5.05 11.51 -12.03
C SER A 212 -5.81 11.40 -13.36
N THR A 213 -5.57 12.35 -14.29
CA THR A 213 -6.14 12.36 -15.65
C THR A 213 -5.97 11.03 -16.37
N SER A 214 -4.74 10.49 -16.39
CA SER A 214 -4.39 9.22 -17.05
C SER A 214 -5.10 8.02 -16.41
N LEU A 215 -5.19 7.98 -15.08
CA LEU A 215 -5.93 6.93 -14.37
C LEU A 215 -7.44 7.04 -14.61
N PHE A 216 -7.98 8.25 -14.71
CA PHE A 216 -9.40 8.48 -14.99
C PHE A 216 -9.80 7.95 -16.39
N LEU A 217 -8.95 8.19 -17.40
CA LEU A 217 -9.11 7.62 -18.74
C LEU A 217 -9.06 6.11 -18.75
N HIS A 218 -8.02 5.52 -18.14
CA HIS A 218 -7.77 4.10 -18.16
C HIS A 218 -8.80 3.31 -17.34
N ASP A 219 -9.05 3.71 -16.08
CA ASP A 219 -9.83 2.89 -15.14
C ASP A 219 -11.34 3.16 -15.16
N TYR A 220 -11.77 4.36 -15.57
CA TYR A 220 -13.18 4.78 -15.42
C TYR A 220 -13.89 5.10 -16.73
N LEU A 221 -13.17 5.60 -17.74
CA LEU A 221 -13.74 5.89 -19.08
C LEU A 221 -13.51 4.75 -20.10
N SER A 222 -12.79 3.69 -19.72
CA SER A 222 -12.58 2.53 -20.60
C SER A 222 -13.86 1.74 -20.86
N LYS A 223 -14.23 1.63 -22.14
CA LYS A 223 -15.45 0.96 -22.63
C LYS A 223 -15.45 -0.56 -22.45
N THR A 224 -14.30 -1.18 -22.16
CA THR A 224 -14.14 -2.64 -22.03
C THR A 224 -14.02 -3.12 -20.57
N ARG A 225 -14.19 -2.23 -19.60
CA ARG A 225 -14.16 -2.60 -18.16
C ARG A 225 -15.29 -3.57 -17.81
N LYS A 226 -14.93 -4.80 -17.40
CA LYS A 226 -15.86 -5.91 -17.11
C LYS A 226 -15.55 -6.54 -15.75
N ALA A 227 -16.54 -6.55 -14.86
CA ALA A 227 -16.55 -7.39 -13.66
C ALA A 227 -17.34 -8.68 -13.95
N TYR A 228 -16.91 -9.79 -13.35
CA TYR A 228 -17.47 -11.12 -13.61
C TYR A 228 -18.12 -11.68 -12.34
N TYR A 229 -19.19 -12.48 -12.45
CA TYR A 229 -19.50 -13.42 -11.37
C TYR A 229 -18.48 -14.56 -11.41
N PHE A 230 -18.02 -15.02 -10.24
CA PHE A 230 -17.05 -16.12 -10.17
C PHE A 230 -17.54 -17.37 -10.92
N ALA A 231 -18.82 -17.72 -10.81
CA ALA A 231 -19.41 -18.89 -11.46
C ALA A 231 -19.32 -18.85 -13.00
N ASP A 232 -19.51 -17.67 -13.62
CA ASP A 232 -19.44 -17.51 -15.07
C ASP A 232 -18.02 -17.73 -15.58
N LEU A 233 -17.02 -17.12 -14.93
CA LEU A 233 -15.61 -17.32 -15.28
C LEU A 233 -15.18 -18.76 -15.00
N ALA A 234 -15.61 -19.36 -13.88
CA ALA A 234 -15.35 -20.77 -13.60
C ALA A 234 -15.95 -21.70 -14.67
N ALA A 235 -17.09 -21.34 -15.28
CA ALA A 235 -17.70 -22.08 -16.39
C ALA A 235 -16.99 -21.85 -17.74
N GLU A 236 -16.43 -20.67 -18.01
CA GLU A 236 -15.52 -20.42 -19.14
C GLU A 236 -14.23 -21.23 -19.01
N MET A 237 -13.65 -21.29 -17.81
CA MET A 237 -12.46 -22.09 -17.50
C MET A 237 -12.75 -23.59 -17.58
N ALA A 238 -13.89 -24.05 -17.06
CA ALA A 238 -14.27 -25.46 -17.05
C ALA A 238 -14.43 -26.07 -18.45
N ARG A 239 -14.89 -25.27 -19.43
CA ARG A 239 -14.98 -25.64 -20.85
C ARG A 239 -13.62 -25.92 -21.50
N ARG A 240 -12.53 -25.38 -20.93
CA ARG A 240 -11.15 -25.51 -21.42
C ARG A 240 -10.31 -26.50 -20.60
N GLY A 241 -10.97 -27.39 -19.86
CA GLY A 241 -10.32 -28.42 -19.06
C GLY A 241 -9.72 -27.94 -17.73
N PHE A 242 -10.02 -26.71 -17.28
CA PHE A 242 -9.60 -26.23 -15.97
C PHE A 242 -10.60 -26.55 -14.85
N ARG A 243 -10.12 -26.63 -13.62
CA ARG A 243 -10.93 -26.65 -12.39
C ARG A 243 -10.41 -25.62 -11.40
N TYR A 244 -11.27 -25.18 -10.49
CA TYR A 244 -10.90 -24.18 -9.50
C TYR A 244 -9.89 -24.75 -8.50
N GLY A 245 -8.70 -24.12 -8.45
CA GLY A 245 -7.57 -24.51 -7.61
C GLY A 245 -7.54 -23.80 -6.26
N GLY A 246 -8.31 -22.72 -6.07
CA GLY A 246 -8.31 -21.90 -4.85
C GLY A 246 -7.94 -20.44 -5.11
N SER A 247 -7.79 -19.66 -4.04
CA SER A 247 -7.43 -18.24 -4.10
C SER A 247 -6.04 -17.96 -3.54
N SER A 248 -5.30 -17.05 -4.17
CA SER A 248 -4.01 -16.55 -3.67
C SER A 248 -4.16 -15.57 -2.50
N GLU A 249 -5.35 -15.01 -2.29
CA GLU A 249 -5.75 -14.49 -0.98
C GLU A 249 -6.05 -15.67 -0.06
N TYR A 250 -4.98 -16.19 0.57
CA TYR A 250 -4.97 -17.50 1.24
C TYR A 250 -6.14 -17.77 2.18
N PHE A 251 -6.60 -16.79 2.96
CA PHE A 251 -7.73 -16.93 3.87
C PHE A 251 -9.03 -17.32 3.16
N TYR A 252 -9.19 -16.92 1.88
CA TYR A 252 -10.40 -17.14 1.10
C TYR A 252 -10.67 -18.63 0.82
N ASN A 253 -9.64 -19.47 0.86
CA ASN A 253 -9.78 -20.93 0.74
C ASN A 253 -10.57 -21.53 1.92
N HIS A 254 -10.47 -20.94 3.12
CA HIS A 254 -11.00 -21.50 4.36
C HIS A 254 -12.35 -20.87 4.73
N LEU A 255 -13.44 -21.62 4.58
CA LEU A 255 -14.81 -21.14 4.81
C LEU A 255 -15.00 -20.38 6.14
N PRO A 256 -14.47 -20.84 7.31
CA PRO A 256 -14.64 -20.13 8.58
C PRO A 256 -13.98 -18.74 8.63
N LEU A 257 -12.93 -18.49 7.85
CA LEU A 257 -12.23 -17.20 7.81
C LEU A 257 -12.96 -16.18 6.92
N VAL A 258 -13.79 -16.64 5.97
CA VAL A 258 -14.57 -15.78 5.06
C VAL A 258 -15.99 -15.55 5.57
N VAL A 259 -16.62 -16.59 6.15
CA VAL A 259 -18.06 -16.63 6.39
C VAL A 259 -18.38 -16.57 7.89
N PRO A 260 -19.00 -15.47 8.38
CA PRO A 260 -19.51 -15.35 9.74
C PRO A 260 -20.44 -16.50 10.11
N LEU A 261 -20.48 -16.88 11.39
CA LEU A 261 -21.23 -18.04 11.87
C LEU A 261 -22.70 -18.04 11.41
N GLU A 262 -23.37 -16.89 11.54
CA GLU A 262 -24.74 -16.63 11.09
C GLU A 262 -24.99 -16.87 9.59
N SER A 263 -23.98 -16.66 8.74
CA SER A 263 -24.08 -16.82 7.28
C SER A 263 -23.81 -18.26 6.80
N ARG A 264 -23.37 -19.17 7.68
CA ARG A 264 -22.96 -20.53 7.27
C ARG A 264 -24.12 -21.39 6.77
N GLU A 265 -25.35 -21.11 7.19
CA GLU A 265 -26.53 -21.86 6.72
C GLU A 265 -26.89 -21.60 5.25
N LEU A 266 -26.38 -20.51 4.64
CA LEU A 266 -26.50 -20.26 3.19
C LEU A 266 -25.79 -21.35 2.35
N PHE A 267 -24.88 -22.11 2.96
CA PHE A 267 -24.11 -23.17 2.32
C PHE A 267 -24.74 -24.55 2.51
N ARG A 268 -25.82 -24.67 3.31
CA ARG A 268 -26.51 -25.94 3.57
C ARG A 268 -27.10 -26.50 2.27
N GLY A 269 -26.62 -27.68 1.85
CA GLY A 269 -27.10 -28.37 0.66
C GLY A 269 -26.44 -27.93 -0.65
N VAL A 270 -25.50 -26.98 -0.63
CA VAL A 270 -24.65 -26.64 -1.79
C VAL A 270 -23.64 -27.78 -1.99
N ARG A 271 -23.64 -28.41 -3.17
CA ARG A 271 -22.94 -29.69 -3.40
C ARG A 271 -21.61 -29.56 -4.16
N ASP A 272 -21.33 -28.41 -4.76
CA ASP A 272 -20.16 -28.20 -5.61
C ASP A 272 -19.37 -26.96 -5.15
N ARG A 273 -18.07 -26.93 -5.48
CA ARG A 273 -17.18 -25.85 -5.06
C ARG A 273 -17.49 -24.51 -5.76
N VAL A 274 -18.10 -24.51 -6.94
CA VAL A 274 -18.41 -23.27 -7.68
C VAL A 274 -19.56 -22.53 -7.02
N GLY A 275 -20.62 -23.23 -6.60
CA GLY A 275 -21.70 -22.68 -5.78
C GLY A 275 -21.19 -22.12 -4.45
N VAL A 276 -20.30 -22.84 -3.75
CA VAL A 276 -19.69 -22.37 -2.50
C VAL A 276 -18.89 -21.07 -2.72
N GLU A 277 -18.02 -21.02 -3.73
CA GLU A 277 -17.20 -19.83 -4.00
C GLU A 277 -18.01 -18.63 -4.50
N ALA A 278 -19.11 -18.86 -5.24
CA ALA A 278 -20.03 -17.82 -5.64
C ALA A 278 -20.80 -17.24 -4.44
N ILE A 279 -21.28 -18.07 -3.50
CA ILE A 279 -21.97 -17.57 -2.29
C ILE A 279 -20.99 -16.81 -1.38
N LYS A 280 -19.72 -17.21 -1.30
CA LYS A 280 -18.68 -16.42 -0.61
C LYS A 280 -18.56 -15.00 -1.16
N ASP A 281 -18.66 -14.78 -2.48
CA ASP A 281 -18.60 -13.42 -3.04
C ASP A 281 -19.78 -12.54 -2.60
N PHE A 282 -20.97 -13.11 -2.37
CA PHE A 282 -22.12 -12.39 -1.80
C PHE A 282 -21.98 -12.13 -0.29
N VAL A 283 -21.34 -13.03 0.47
CA VAL A 283 -21.10 -12.84 1.92
C VAL A 283 -19.96 -11.87 2.20
N ALA A 284 -18.85 -11.98 1.46
CA ALA A 284 -17.66 -11.15 1.63
C ALA A 284 -17.71 -9.82 0.85
N VAL A 285 -18.59 -9.71 -0.15
CA VAL A 285 -18.77 -8.52 -1.01
C VAL A 285 -17.44 -8.04 -1.62
N SER A 286 -16.59 -8.99 -2.03
CA SER A 286 -15.24 -8.66 -2.53
C SER A 286 -15.30 -7.85 -3.81
N GLY A 287 -14.41 -6.85 -3.94
CA GLY A 287 -14.21 -6.14 -5.20
C GLY A 287 -13.38 -6.96 -6.21
N GLY A 288 -12.36 -7.69 -5.75
CA GLY A 288 -11.45 -8.43 -6.63
C GLY A 288 -11.28 -9.88 -6.22
N ARG A 289 -10.91 -10.74 -7.18
CA ARG A 289 -10.41 -12.09 -6.93
C ARG A 289 -9.03 -12.27 -7.56
N THR A 290 -8.20 -13.07 -6.90
CA THR A 290 -6.87 -13.46 -7.37
C THR A 290 -6.78 -14.98 -7.26
N ASP A 291 -7.20 -15.67 -8.30
CA ASP A 291 -7.58 -17.08 -8.25
C ASP A 291 -6.66 -17.96 -9.08
N VAL A 292 -6.42 -19.17 -8.59
CA VAL A 292 -5.62 -20.20 -9.26
C VAL A 292 -6.56 -21.25 -9.82
N PHE A 293 -6.38 -21.64 -11.08
CA PHE A 293 -7.07 -22.74 -11.73
C PHE A 293 -6.04 -23.81 -12.16
N CYS A 294 -6.41 -25.08 -12.08
CA CYS A 294 -5.58 -26.21 -12.49
C CYS A 294 -6.17 -26.89 -13.73
N LYS A 295 -5.36 -27.13 -14.77
CA LYS A 295 -5.78 -27.81 -16.00
C LYS A 295 -5.81 -29.33 -15.79
N THR A 296 -6.90 -29.85 -15.23
CA THR A 296 -7.02 -31.26 -14.86
C THR A 296 -8.49 -31.68 -14.65
N ALA A 297 -8.71 -32.95 -14.27
CA ALA A 297 -9.99 -33.47 -13.81
C ALA A 297 -10.38 -32.89 -12.44
N LEU A 298 -11.32 -33.52 -11.73
CA LEU A 298 -11.58 -33.15 -10.33
C LEU A 298 -10.33 -33.44 -9.46
N PRO A 299 -10.10 -32.66 -8.38
CA PRO A 299 -9.05 -32.98 -7.41
C PRO A 299 -9.31 -34.37 -6.81
N SER A 300 -8.25 -35.07 -6.38
CA SER A 300 -8.34 -36.46 -5.91
C SER A 300 -9.11 -36.63 -4.59
N GLY A 301 -9.45 -35.53 -3.92
CA GLY A 301 -9.90 -35.55 -2.52
C GLY A 301 -8.78 -35.86 -1.53
N ASP A 302 -7.55 -36.05 -2.01
CA ASP A 302 -6.38 -36.28 -1.17
C ASP A 302 -5.86 -34.97 -0.59
N GLU A 303 -5.68 -34.95 0.73
CA GLU A 303 -5.16 -33.84 1.51
C GLU A 303 -3.62 -33.84 1.62
N SER A 304 -2.96 -34.92 1.17
CA SER A 304 -1.50 -35.10 1.20
C SER A 304 -0.68 -34.11 0.35
N PRO A 305 -1.17 -33.51 -0.76
CA PRO A 305 -0.37 -32.55 -1.54
C PRO A 305 0.14 -31.38 -0.70
N LEU A 306 -0.65 -30.89 0.26
CA LEU A 306 -0.25 -29.81 1.18
C LEU A 306 0.90 -30.22 2.11
N GLU A 307 1.04 -31.52 2.42
CA GLU A 307 2.16 -32.03 3.24
C GLU A 307 3.53 -31.83 2.57
N SER A 308 3.58 -31.63 1.25
CA SER A 308 4.82 -31.46 0.46
C SER A 308 5.28 -30.00 0.27
N VAL A 309 4.44 -29.01 0.57
CA VAL A 309 4.74 -27.59 0.28
C VAL A 309 5.59 -26.99 1.39
N VAL A 310 6.74 -26.41 1.02
CA VAL A 310 7.62 -25.67 1.95
C VAL A 310 7.04 -24.29 2.23
N VAL A 311 6.96 -23.93 3.51
CA VAL A 311 6.68 -22.57 3.98
C VAL A 311 7.78 -22.10 4.93
N GLY A 312 7.91 -20.79 5.13
CA GLY A 312 8.77 -20.20 6.15
C GLY A 312 8.24 -18.85 6.63
N VAL A 313 8.70 -18.39 7.79
CA VAL A 313 8.39 -17.04 8.30
C VAL A 313 9.46 -16.07 7.79
N PRO A 314 9.12 -15.03 7.01
CA PRO A 314 10.09 -14.03 6.57
C PRO A 314 10.57 -13.18 7.77
N PRO A 315 11.79 -12.61 7.72
CA PRO A 315 12.29 -11.75 8.79
C PRO A 315 11.42 -10.49 8.90
N GLY A 316 10.92 -10.21 10.10
CA GLY A 316 9.96 -9.14 10.36
C GLY A 316 9.69 -8.93 11.86
N PRO A 317 8.72 -8.06 12.20
CA PRO A 317 8.29 -7.87 13.60
C PRO A 317 7.64 -9.15 14.15
N ASN A 318 7.53 -9.23 15.48
CA ASN A 318 6.72 -10.28 16.11
C ASN A 318 5.24 -10.15 15.66
N PRO A 319 4.52 -11.28 15.49
CA PRO A 319 3.12 -11.27 15.11
C PRO A 319 2.26 -10.60 16.20
N PRO A 320 1.09 -10.03 15.83
CA PRO A 320 0.09 -9.62 16.81
C PRO A 320 -0.48 -10.84 17.56
N GLN A 321 -1.11 -10.61 18.72
CA GLN A 321 -1.79 -11.68 19.48
C GLN A 321 -2.97 -12.31 18.73
N ALA A 322 -3.58 -11.56 17.82
CA ALA A 322 -4.69 -12.01 16.98
C ALA A 322 -4.65 -11.34 15.60
N VAL A 323 -5.29 -11.99 14.61
CA VAL A 323 -5.64 -11.40 13.30
C VAL A 323 -7.14 -11.59 13.08
N GLY A 324 -7.81 -10.51 12.66
CA GLY A 324 -9.20 -10.54 12.24
C GLY A 324 -9.33 -10.91 10.76
N PHE A 325 -10.26 -11.81 10.46
CA PHE A 325 -10.74 -12.12 9.10
C PHE A 325 -12.25 -11.86 9.03
N PRO A 326 -12.86 -11.71 7.84
CA PRO A 326 -14.28 -11.39 7.72
C PRO A 326 -15.23 -12.35 8.46
N GLY A 327 -14.90 -13.65 8.54
CA GLY A 327 -15.71 -14.66 9.21
C GLY A 327 -15.39 -14.94 10.68
N MET A 328 -14.18 -14.62 11.15
CA MET A 328 -13.74 -14.80 12.54
C MET A 328 -12.39 -14.13 12.84
N SER A 329 -12.10 -13.90 14.13
CA SER A 329 -10.72 -13.62 14.58
C SER A 329 -9.98 -14.90 14.97
N VAL A 330 -8.68 -14.95 14.69
CA VAL A 330 -7.77 -16.06 15.01
C VAL A 330 -6.73 -15.59 16.02
N ARG A 331 -6.55 -16.33 17.12
CA ARG A 331 -5.44 -16.14 18.08
C ARG A 331 -4.15 -16.75 17.54
N LEU A 332 -3.03 -16.09 17.85
CA LEU A 332 -1.70 -16.41 17.34
C LEU A 332 -0.67 -16.67 18.43
N ASP A 333 -1.01 -16.29 19.67
CA ASP A 333 -0.25 -16.49 20.90
C ASP A 333 -0.64 -17.80 21.63
N THR A 334 -1.39 -18.68 20.96
CA THR A 334 -1.87 -19.97 21.46
C THR A 334 -1.17 -21.12 20.75
N GLU A 335 -0.96 -22.25 21.43
CA GLU A 335 -0.43 -23.46 20.77
C GLU A 335 -1.48 -24.15 19.89
N PRO A 336 -1.08 -24.89 18.83
CA PRO A 336 0.29 -25.05 18.33
C PRO A 336 0.81 -23.89 17.43
N MET A 337 0.06 -22.79 17.28
CA MET A 337 0.48 -21.66 16.41
C MET A 337 1.77 -21.00 16.90
N ALA A 338 1.91 -20.78 18.21
CA ALA A 338 3.11 -20.15 18.77
C ALA A 338 4.38 -20.98 18.49
N SER A 339 4.34 -22.29 18.73
CA SER A 339 5.42 -23.21 18.40
C SER A 339 5.65 -23.34 16.89
N LEU A 340 4.59 -23.36 16.07
CA LEU A 340 4.72 -23.42 14.60
C LEU A 340 5.43 -22.18 14.04
N LEU A 341 5.05 -20.98 14.48
CA LEU A 341 5.70 -19.73 14.07
C LEU A 341 7.12 -19.59 14.64
N ALA A 342 7.44 -20.22 15.77
CA ALA A 342 8.81 -20.28 16.29
C ALA A 342 9.70 -21.20 15.42
N VAL A 343 9.23 -22.40 15.09
CA VAL A 343 9.97 -23.37 14.25
C VAL A 343 10.21 -22.80 12.85
N LEU A 344 9.20 -22.21 12.23
CA LEU A 344 9.30 -21.64 10.87
C LEU A 344 10.14 -20.35 10.78
N ARG A 345 10.58 -19.77 11.91
CA ARG A 345 11.62 -18.73 11.97
C ARG A 345 13.03 -19.29 12.09
N GLU A 346 13.17 -20.48 12.71
CA GLU A 346 14.45 -21.18 12.82
C GLU A 346 14.83 -21.80 11.47
N GLN A 347 13.89 -22.46 10.79
CA GLN A 347 14.07 -22.98 9.43
C GLN A 347 12.73 -23.12 8.68
N PRO A 348 12.66 -22.80 7.37
CA PRO A 348 11.50 -23.18 6.55
C PRO A 348 11.33 -24.70 6.48
N ALA A 349 10.08 -25.16 6.49
CA ALA A 349 9.74 -26.58 6.56
C ALA A 349 8.45 -26.90 5.80
N THR A 350 8.28 -28.17 5.45
CA THR A 350 7.02 -28.73 4.96
C THR A 350 6.08 -29.10 6.11
N LEU A 351 4.77 -29.18 5.85
CA LEU A 351 3.81 -29.66 6.85
C LEU A 351 4.10 -31.13 7.26
N ALA A 352 4.62 -31.97 6.35
CA ALA A 352 5.09 -33.31 6.66
C ALA A 352 6.23 -33.33 7.72
N GLU A 353 7.11 -32.34 7.70
CA GLU A 353 8.20 -32.20 8.68
C GLU A 353 7.73 -31.61 10.00
N LEU A 354 6.83 -30.61 9.94
CA LEU A 354 6.22 -30.02 11.14
C LEU A 354 5.46 -31.08 11.98
N TYR A 355 4.75 -32.02 11.34
CA TYR A 355 4.14 -33.16 12.02
C TYR A 355 5.12 -34.09 12.76
N ARG A 356 6.43 -34.04 12.46
CA ARG A 356 7.48 -34.84 13.11
C ARG A 356 8.38 -34.00 14.02
N HIS A 357 8.22 -32.67 14.03
CA HIS A 357 9.12 -31.77 14.75
C HIS A 357 8.88 -31.86 16.28
N PRO A 358 9.92 -31.92 17.14
CA PRO A 358 9.73 -32.15 18.58
C PRO A 358 8.84 -31.16 19.33
N ARG A 359 8.70 -29.91 18.85
CA ARG A 359 7.78 -28.91 19.44
C ARG A 359 6.32 -29.01 18.95
N LEU A 360 6.01 -29.90 18.01
CA LEU A 360 4.71 -29.97 17.32
C LEU A 360 4.14 -31.39 17.22
N GLY A 361 4.99 -32.43 17.14
CA GLY A 361 4.57 -33.83 17.03
C GLY A 361 3.81 -34.40 18.25
N SER A 362 3.73 -33.63 19.35
CA SER A 362 2.86 -33.91 20.49
C SER A 362 1.41 -33.43 20.30
N HIS A 363 1.16 -32.54 19.34
CA HIS A 363 -0.19 -32.03 19.03
C HIS A 363 -0.91 -32.94 18.02
N PRO A 364 -2.25 -33.01 18.08
CA PRO A 364 -3.05 -33.61 17.02
C PRO A 364 -2.73 -33.01 15.65
N ARG A 365 -2.57 -33.84 14.62
CA ARG A 365 -2.24 -33.39 13.25
C ARG A 365 -3.22 -32.34 12.70
N HIS A 366 -4.50 -32.40 13.05
CA HIS A 366 -5.48 -31.42 12.61
C HIS A 366 -5.25 -30.03 13.24
N GLU A 367 -4.82 -29.94 14.50
CA GLU A 367 -4.42 -28.67 15.13
C GLU A 367 -3.20 -28.07 14.42
N VAL A 368 -2.18 -28.89 14.14
CA VAL A 368 -0.96 -28.45 13.43
C VAL A 368 -1.29 -28.03 11.99
N ARG A 369 -2.19 -28.75 11.30
CA ARG A 369 -2.70 -28.37 9.96
C ARG A 369 -3.44 -27.03 10.00
N LYS A 370 -4.29 -26.82 11.02
CA LYS A 370 -5.05 -25.58 11.23
C LYS A 370 -4.15 -24.40 11.57
N ALA A 371 -3.13 -24.60 12.42
CA ALA A 371 -2.12 -23.59 12.70
C ALA A 371 -1.28 -23.25 11.45
N PHE A 372 -0.89 -24.26 10.66
CA PHE A 372 -0.17 -24.07 9.40
C PHE A 372 -0.99 -23.24 8.40
N THR A 373 -2.22 -23.65 8.09
CA THR A 373 -3.08 -22.96 7.13
C THR A 373 -3.48 -21.57 7.62
N TYR A 374 -3.78 -21.39 8.90
CA TYR A 374 -4.13 -20.07 9.45
C TYR A 374 -2.90 -19.15 9.55
N GLY A 375 -1.70 -19.69 9.77
CA GLY A 375 -0.44 -18.94 9.75
C GLY A 375 -0.09 -18.41 8.36
N VAL A 376 -0.40 -19.19 7.31
CA VAL A 376 -0.31 -18.72 5.91
C VAL A 376 -1.47 -17.80 5.55
N ALA A 377 -2.69 -18.05 6.03
CA ALA A 377 -3.84 -17.15 5.86
C ALA A 377 -3.58 -15.74 6.43
N ALA A 378 -2.92 -15.66 7.59
CA ALA A 378 -2.46 -14.43 8.22
C ALA A 378 -1.20 -13.82 7.57
N ARG A 379 -0.65 -14.45 6.52
CA ARG A 379 0.61 -14.10 5.83
C ARG A 379 1.85 -14.05 6.75
N LEU A 380 1.81 -14.75 7.89
CA LEU A 380 2.92 -14.85 8.84
C LEU A 380 3.92 -15.92 8.41
N ALA A 381 3.42 -17.03 7.88
CA ALA A 381 4.19 -17.95 7.05
C ALA A 381 3.89 -17.67 5.58
N VAL A 382 4.86 -17.88 4.70
CA VAL A 382 4.70 -17.75 3.24
C VAL A 382 5.23 -18.99 2.52
N PRO A 383 4.57 -19.44 1.43
CA PRO A 383 5.10 -20.47 0.53
C PRO A 383 6.41 -20.01 -0.10
N LEU A 384 7.41 -20.89 -0.15
CA LEU A 384 8.73 -20.60 -0.71
C LEU A 384 9.38 -21.84 -1.33
N VAL A 385 10.57 -21.67 -1.91
CA VAL A 385 11.39 -22.78 -2.43
C VAL A 385 12.78 -22.70 -1.82
N LEU A 386 13.31 -23.85 -1.40
CA LEU A 386 14.67 -23.98 -0.89
C LEU A 386 15.66 -24.02 -2.06
N LYS A 387 16.74 -23.24 -2.00
CA LYS A 387 17.76 -23.18 -3.06
C LYS A 387 18.61 -24.46 -3.05
N PRO A 388 18.67 -25.25 -4.14
CA PRO A 388 19.49 -26.46 -4.19
C PRO A 388 20.97 -26.17 -3.84
N GLY A 389 21.56 -27.02 -3.00
CA GLY A 389 22.95 -26.86 -2.51
C GLY A 389 23.15 -25.73 -1.48
N GLY A 390 22.12 -24.93 -1.18
CA GLY A 390 22.17 -23.97 -0.08
C GLY A 390 22.00 -24.66 1.26
N ALA A 391 23.08 -24.76 2.04
CA ALA A 391 22.95 -25.03 3.47
C ALA A 391 22.11 -23.93 4.14
N ALA A 392 21.44 -24.25 5.26
CA ALA A 392 20.66 -23.30 6.06
C ALA A 392 21.58 -22.34 6.86
N ALA A 393 22.42 -21.60 6.13
CA ALA A 393 23.44 -20.71 6.65
C ALA A 393 22.95 -19.26 6.65
N PHE A 394 22.10 -18.91 7.62
CA PHE A 394 21.81 -17.50 7.96
C PHE A 394 23.03 -16.86 8.66
N VAL A 395 24.14 -16.75 7.92
CA VAL A 395 25.42 -16.24 8.39
C VAL A 395 25.83 -15.05 7.51
N LEU A 396 25.29 -13.87 7.85
CA LEU A 396 25.80 -12.59 7.35
C LEU A 396 27.13 -12.26 8.04
N GLN A 397 28.21 -12.92 7.63
CA GLN A 397 29.56 -12.45 7.95
C GLN A 397 29.94 -11.28 7.03
N SER A 398 30.09 -10.10 7.62
CA SER A 398 30.47 -8.87 6.95
C SER A 398 31.97 -8.85 6.61
N ARG A 399 32.29 -9.07 5.32
CA ARG A 399 33.50 -8.53 4.68
C ARG A 399 33.09 -7.91 3.35
N GLY A 400 33.11 -6.58 3.28
CA GLY A 400 32.54 -5.82 2.18
C GLY A 400 33.52 -5.52 1.05
N VAL A 401 33.03 -5.54 -0.18
CA VAL A 401 33.63 -4.87 -1.35
C VAL A 401 32.52 -4.27 -2.21
N GLY A 402 32.41 -2.94 -2.21
CA GLY A 402 31.73 -2.14 -3.24
C GLY A 402 30.19 -2.17 -3.32
N GLN A 403 29.64 -1.06 -3.85
CA GLN A 403 28.24 -0.89 -4.29
C GLN A 403 27.18 -0.99 -3.17
N GLY A 404 25.95 -0.48 -3.31
CA GLY A 404 25.35 0.31 -4.42
C GLY A 404 23.83 0.27 -4.29
N GLY A 405 23.27 0.94 -3.27
CA GLY A 405 21.91 0.69 -2.80
C GLY A 405 20.79 1.31 -3.66
N ALA A 406 20.10 0.48 -4.44
CA ALA A 406 18.80 0.81 -5.03
C ALA A 406 17.67 0.67 -3.99
N GLY A 407 16.66 1.55 -4.06
CA GLY A 407 15.54 1.60 -3.11
C GLY A 407 14.40 0.62 -3.43
N THR A 408 13.68 0.17 -2.40
CA THR A 408 12.55 -0.76 -2.51
C THR A 408 11.25 -0.07 -2.94
N PRO A 409 10.54 -0.57 -3.97
CA PRO A 409 9.19 -0.08 -4.32
C PRO A 409 8.15 -0.37 -3.23
N ARG A 410 7.12 0.48 -3.12
CA ARG A 410 5.94 0.25 -2.28
C ARG A 410 4.78 -0.32 -3.10
N SER A 411 4.03 -1.26 -2.51
CA SER A 411 2.86 -1.89 -3.12
C SER A 411 1.65 -0.93 -3.21
N PRO A 412 0.86 -0.97 -4.30
CA PRO A 412 -0.37 -0.18 -4.40
C PRO A 412 -1.56 -0.84 -3.68
N GLY A 413 -2.43 0.00 -3.10
CA GLY A 413 -3.87 -0.27 -2.95
C GLY A 413 -4.32 -1.53 -2.19
N GLY A 414 -4.08 -1.59 -0.88
CA GLY A 414 -4.97 -2.35 0.00
C GLY A 414 -6.25 -1.55 0.27
N VAL A 415 -7.42 -2.16 0.20
CA VAL A 415 -8.70 -1.49 0.50
C VAL A 415 -9.01 -1.64 1.99
N ASP A 416 -8.92 -0.55 2.76
CA ASP A 416 -9.23 -0.55 4.18
C ASP A 416 -10.75 -0.69 4.44
N PHE A 417 -11.15 -1.87 4.94
CA PHE A 417 -12.49 -2.10 5.48
C PHE A 417 -12.57 -1.62 6.94
N ALA A 418 -12.75 -0.30 7.13
CA ALA A 418 -12.96 0.29 8.45
C ALA A 418 -14.05 1.39 8.40
N GLY A 419 -15.28 1.09 8.84
CA GLY A 419 -16.40 2.03 8.69
C GLY A 419 -17.74 1.63 9.30
N GLY A 420 -17.78 0.76 10.32
CA GLY A 420 -19.02 0.34 10.99
C GLY A 420 -18.82 0.19 12.49
N GLY A 421 -19.42 1.08 13.29
CA GLY A 421 -19.28 1.07 14.75
C GLY A 421 -20.20 0.03 15.41
N GLN A 422 -19.61 -0.92 16.14
CA GLN A 422 -20.34 -1.83 17.02
C GLN A 422 -19.83 -1.73 18.47
N ARG A 423 -20.71 -2.09 19.40
CA ARG A 423 -20.49 -2.00 20.86
C ARG A 423 -19.72 -3.24 21.35
N PRO A 424 -19.07 -3.22 22.53
CA PRO A 424 -18.46 -4.43 23.07
C PRO A 424 -19.52 -5.50 23.33
N CYS A 425 -19.31 -6.67 22.75
CA CYS A 425 -19.97 -7.90 23.17
C CYS A 425 -19.01 -8.64 24.11
N ASP A 426 -19.11 -8.36 25.40
CA ASP A 426 -18.50 -9.18 26.43
C ASP A 426 -19.28 -10.50 26.56
N GLU A 427 -18.75 -11.61 26.06
CA GLU A 427 -19.00 -12.94 26.64
C GLU A 427 -17.98 -13.99 26.20
N LEU A 428 -17.76 -15.00 27.05
CA LEU A 428 -16.63 -15.94 26.95
C LEU A 428 -17.01 -17.24 26.23
N GLY A 429 -16.49 -17.43 25.01
CA GLY A 429 -16.48 -18.72 24.33
C GLY A 429 -15.13 -19.44 24.50
N GLY A 430 -15.13 -20.59 25.18
CA GLY A 430 -13.95 -21.47 25.25
C GLY A 430 -13.69 -22.22 23.93
N TRP A 431 -12.63 -23.01 23.87
CA TRP A 431 -12.35 -23.92 22.75
C TRP A 431 -13.43 -25.01 22.70
N GLY A 432 -14.44 -24.82 21.86
CA GLY A 432 -15.56 -25.74 21.67
C GLY A 432 -15.56 -26.38 20.27
N ASP A 433 -15.96 -27.65 20.20
CA ASP A 433 -15.86 -28.49 19.01
C ASP A 433 -16.80 -28.08 17.87
N ALA A 434 -16.32 -27.21 17.00
CA ALA A 434 -16.87 -27.05 15.65
C ALA A 434 -16.40 -28.21 14.77
N VAL A 435 -17.12 -29.33 14.82
CA VAL A 435 -16.88 -30.51 13.96
C VAL A 435 -16.86 -30.10 12.48
N GLU A 436 -15.76 -30.38 11.79
CA GLU A 436 -15.66 -30.18 10.34
C GLU A 436 -16.58 -31.19 9.63
N PRO A 437 -17.40 -30.76 8.65
CA PRO A 437 -18.23 -31.69 7.90
C PRO A 437 -17.34 -32.60 7.03
N ASP A 438 -17.26 -33.87 7.40
CA ASP A 438 -16.48 -34.90 6.70
C ASP A 438 -17.06 -35.14 5.29
N PHE A 439 -16.43 -34.52 4.27
CA PHE A 439 -16.90 -34.47 2.89
C PHE A 439 -16.73 -35.81 2.14
N ARG A 440 -17.50 -36.83 2.52
CA ARG A 440 -17.59 -38.10 1.78
C ARG A 440 -18.78 -38.09 0.83
N PRO A 441 -18.60 -38.37 -0.48
CA PRO A 441 -19.72 -38.51 -1.40
C PRO A 441 -20.51 -39.80 -1.10
N PRO A 442 -21.82 -39.73 -0.81
CA PRO A 442 -22.62 -40.93 -0.58
C PRO A 442 -22.94 -41.63 -1.91
N HIS A 443 -22.51 -42.88 -2.05
CA HIS A 443 -23.10 -43.81 -3.02
C HIS A 443 -24.46 -44.28 -2.50
N GLY A 444 -25.50 -44.27 -3.34
CA GLY A 444 -26.77 -44.96 -3.05
C GLY A 444 -28.02 -44.09 -3.12
N THR A 445 -28.80 -44.36 -4.15
CA THR A 445 -30.23 -44.02 -4.36
C THR A 445 -31.13 -44.07 -3.12
N GLY A 446 -31.98 -43.05 -2.93
CA GLY A 446 -33.12 -43.04 -2.01
C GLY A 446 -34.03 -41.83 -2.23
N GLU A 447 -35.36 -42.00 -2.17
CA GLU A 447 -36.37 -40.98 -2.48
C GLU A 447 -36.83 -40.18 -1.23
N PRO A 448 -37.40 -38.95 -1.39
CA PRO A 448 -37.64 -38.03 -0.27
C PRO A 448 -39.04 -38.16 0.38
N GLY A 449 -39.17 -37.75 1.66
CA GLY A 449 -40.42 -37.78 2.40
C GLY A 449 -40.68 -36.56 3.31
N ALA A 450 -41.77 -35.84 2.98
CA ALA A 450 -42.66 -35.00 3.80
C ALA A 450 -42.16 -33.93 4.80
N VAL A 451 -42.92 -32.82 4.86
CA VAL A 451 -42.79 -31.62 5.72
C VAL A 451 -43.62 -31.74 7.00
N ALA A 452 -43.26 -31.03 8.07
CA ALA A 452 -44.18 -30.66 9.16
C ALA A 452 -43.82 -29.29 9.80
N ASP A 453 -44.85 -28.55 10.25
CA ASP A 453 -44.79 -27.19 10.84
C ASP A 453 -44.64 -27.17 12.38
N ALA A 454 -44.23 -26.02 12.93
CA ALA A 454 -44.54 -25.58 14.30
C ALA A 454 -44.56 -24.03 14.41
N GLN A 455 -45.43 -23.46 15.26
CA GLN A 455 -45.71 -22.00 15.32
C GLN A 455 -45.66 -21.40 16.74
N THR A 456 -45.60 -20.05 16.82
CA THR A 456 -46.01 -19.17 17.96
C THR A 456 -45.16 -19.23 19.26
N LYS A 457 -45.07 -18.21 20.14
CA LYS A 457 -45.51 -16.77 20.18
C LYS A 457 -44.64 -15.97 21.21
N PRO A 458 -44.72 -14.62 21.30
CA PRO A 458 -43.78 -13.78 22.08
C PRO A 458 -44.37 -13.08 23.33
N GLY A 459 -43.50 -12.45 24.14
CA GLY A 459 -43.80 -11.16 24.81
C GLY A 459 -43.48 -11.04 26.32
N ALA A 460 -42.73 -10.00 26.71
CA ALA A 460 -42.76 -9.32 28.03
C ALA A 460 -41.90 -8.02 28.02
N GLU A 461 -42.38 -6.95 28.66
CA GLU A 461 -41.62 -5.73 29.00
C GLU A 461 -41.50 -5.57 30.53
N VAL A 462 -40.40 -4.98 31.03
CA VAL A 462 -40.29 -4.43 32.40
C VAL A 462 -39.38 -3.18 32.35
N SER A 463 -39.56 -2.22 33.27
CA SER A 463 -38.90 -0.90 33.30
C SER A 463 -38.62 -0.40 34.74
N ILE A 464 -38.24 0.89 34.87
CA ILE A 464 -38.17 1.76 36.09
C ILE A 464 -36.77 1.98 36.74
N ASP A 465 -36.45 3.29 36.92
CA ASP A 465 -35.46 3.98 37.79
C ASP A 465 -33.96 3.57 37.84
N GLY A 466 -33.03 4.46 38.21
CA GLY A 466 -33.13 5.90 38.55
C GLY A 466 -32.16 6.30 39.69
N GLY A 467 -31.31 7.33 39.50
CA GLY A 467 -30.35 7.76 40.52
C GLY A 467 -29.54 9.02 40.16
N GLN A 468 -29.20 9.84 41.16
CA GLN A 468 -28.47 11.14 41.03
C GLN A 468 -27.33 11.28 42.06
N ARG A 469 -26.52 12.35 41.91
CA ARG A 469 -25.49 12.93 42.82
C ARG A 469 -24.04 12.49 42.53
N ALA A 470 -22.99 13.31 42.73
CA ALA A 470 -22.88 14.78 42.96
C ALA A 470 -21.42 15.25 42.70
N VAL A 471 -21.13 16.57 42.83
CA VAL A 471 -19.80 17.19 42.57
C VAL A 471 -19.33 18.05 43.75
N PRO A 472 -18.06 17.91 44.18
CA PRO A 472 -17.12 19.04 44.37
C PRO A 472 -15.71 18.70 43.78
N GLY A 473 -14.69 19.56 43.72
CA GLY A 473 -14.45 20.97 44.08
C GLY A 473 -12.98 21.34 43.76
N ARG A 474 -12.59 22.63 43.73
CA ARG A 474 -11.21 23.10 43.38
C ARG A 474 -10.40 23.56 44.61
N GLY A 475 -9.06 23.44 44.59
CA GLY A 475 -8.16 24.15 45.51
C GLY A 475 -6.68 23.74 45.51
N ASP A 476 -5.79 24.64 45.07
CA ASP A 476 -4.31 24.65 45.16
C ASP A 476 -3.86 25.84 46.08
N PRO A 477 -2.57 26.15 46.40
CA PRO A 477 -1.28 25.66 45.88
C PRO A 477 -0.38 25.09 47.04
N PRO A 478 0.88 25.50 47.44
CA PRO A 478 1.79 26.64 47.09
C PRO A 478 3.26 26.28 46.73
N GLY A 479 4.06 27.28 46.30
CA GLY A 479 5.51 27.37 46.62
C GLY A 479 6.54 27.55 45.48
N PHE A 480 7.40 28.57 45.58
CA PHE A 480 8.55 28.85 44.68
C PHE A 480 9.87 28.90 45.50
N ALA A 481 10.94 28.22 45.07
CA ALA A 481 12.30 28.47 45.59
C ALA A 481 13.48 27.96 44.70
N LYS A 482 14.28 28.92 44.20
CA LYS A 482 15.75 28.87 43.97
C LYS A 482 16.39 27.81 43.03
N CYS A 483 17.00 28.31 41.95
CA CYS A 483 18.18 27.71 41.28
C CYS A 483 19.43 27.80 42.20
N ARG A 484 20.64 27.26 41.94
CA ARG A 484 21.46 26.90 40.75
C ARG A 484 22.61 25.97 41.26
N PRO A 485 23.57 25.49 40.45
CA PRO A 485 23.51 24.87 39.12
C PRO A 485 24.09 23.44 39.12
N ALA A 486 23.76 22.60 38.14
CA ALA A 486 24.48 21.34 37.88
C ALA A 486 24.49 21.02 36.38
N VAL A 487 25.60 20.46 35.88
CA VAL A 487 25.77 20.04 34.48
C VAL A 487 25.04 18.72 34.28
N TRP A 488 24.23 18.60 33.21
CA TRP A 488 23.53 17.37 32.86
C TRP A 488 23.92 16.88 31.45
N PRO A 489 24.28 15.60 31.27
CA PRO A 489 24.49 15.00 29.95
C PRO A 489 23.15 14.66 29.27
N VAL A 490 23.17 14.52 27.95
CA VAL A 490 21.98 14.34 27.10
C VAL A 490 21.35 12.93 27.24
N VAL A 491 20.46 12.77 28.22
CA VAL A 491 19.39 11.74 28.23
C VAL A 491 18.19 12.22 29.06
N ASP A 492 17.01 11.65 28.78
CA ASP A 492 15.74 11.81 29.52
C ASP A 492 15.07 13.21 29.55
N VAL A 493 14.49 13.62 28.42
CA VAL A 493 13.31 14.51 28.38
C VAL A 493 12.20 13.88 27.52
N LEU A 494 11.52 12.86 28.05
CA LEU A 494 10.16 12.43 27.66
C LEU A 494 9.55 11.58 28.79
N GLY A 495 9.28 12.22 29.94
CA GLY A 495 9.23 11.54 31.24
C GLY A 495 7.91 11.50 32.01
N HIS A 496 6.92 12.36 31.72
CA HIS A 496 5.71 12.49 32.55
C HIS A 496 4.43 12.84 31.77
N HIS A 497 3.75 11.82 31.22
CA HIS A 497 2.26 11.67 31.29
C HIS A 497 1.69 10.37 30.66
N TYR A 498 2.41 9.24 30.68
CA TYR A 498 1.82 7.92 30.37
C TYR A 498 2.31 6.82 31.33
N ARG A 499 1.54 6.56 32.39
CA ARG A 499 1.81 5.47 33.37
C ARG A 499 0.60 4.53 33.54
N ARG A 500 0.26 3.77 32.51
CA ARG A 500 -0.40 2.45 32.65
C ARG A 500 0.11 1.46 31.57
N GLY A 501 1.01 0.57 31.99
CA GLY A 501 1.08 -0.82 31.48
C GLY A 501 1.56 -1.11 30.05
N VAL A 502 2.79 -0.74 29.66
CA VAL A 502 3.52 -1.44 28.58
C VAL A 502 4.98 -1.66 28.99
N GLY A 503 5.53 -2.85 28.72
CA GLY A 503 6.93 -3.20 29.01
C GLY A 503 7.92 -2.53 28.05
N ARG A 504 8.98 -1.92 28.57
CA ARG A 504 9.95 -1.15 27.78
C ARG A 504 10.93 -2.04 27.01
N HIS A 505 10.88 -2.00 25.68
CA HIS A 505 12.05 -2.24 24.83
C HIS A 505 12.53 -0.89 24.25
N ALA A 506 13.38 -0.18 24.99
CA ALA A 506 14.00 1.04 24.50
C ALA A 506 15.11 0.70 23.51
N MET A 507 14.97 1.12 22.25
CA MET A 507 15.99 0.94 21.22
C MET A 507 17.23 1.78 21.58
N LYS A 508 18.33 1.11 21.93
CA LYS A 508 19.63 1.77 22.13
C LYS A 508 20.33 1.93 20.78
N LEU A 509 20.43 3.16 20.31
CA LEU A 509 21.34 3.52 19.21
C LEU A 509 22.78 3.17 19.60
N LYS A 510 23.53 2.55 18.69
CA LYS A 510 24.96 2.30 18.84
C LYS A 510 25.74 3.45 18.21
N ALA A 511 26.99 3.66 18.63
CA ALA A 511 27.88 4.64 17.99
C ALA A 511 27.97 4.41 16.47
N THR A 512 28.04 3.15 16.02
CA THR A 512 28.04 2.77 14.60
C THR A 512 26.79 3.19 13.83
N ASP A 513 25.65 3.32 14.51
CA ASP A 513 24.38 3.73 13.89
C ASP A 513 24.35 5.26 13.74
N VAL A 514 24.89 5.99 14.73
CA VAL A 514 25.10 7.44 14.69
C VAL A 514 26.11 7.81 13.60
N GLU A 515 27.29 7.19 13.58
CA GLU A 515 28.29 7.41 12.51
C GLU A 515 27.73 7.13 11.10
N LYS A 516 26.79 6.18 10.97
CA LYS A 516 26.14 5.86 9.69
C LYS A 516 25.22 7.01 9.25
N LEU A 517 24.50 7.63 10.20
CA LEU A 517 23.70 8.82 9.93
C LEU A 517 24.58 10.03 9.64
N GLU A 518 25.64 10.27 10.43
CA GLU A 518 26.61 11.36 10.20
C GLU A 518 27.24 11.29 8.81
N ARG A 519 27.72 10.11 8.38
CA ARG A 519 28.27 9.90 7.03
C ARG A 519 27.24 10.10 5.91
N PHE A 520 25.95 9.87 6.18
CA PHE A 520 24.88 10.10 5.22
C PHE A 520 24.54 11.59 5.11
N LEU A 521 24.39 12.29 6.24
CA LEU A 521 24.19 13.74 6.31
C LEU A 521 25.38 14.49 5.67
N ALA A 522 26.62 14.08 5.95
CA ALA A 522 27.81 14.68 5.35
C ALA A 522 27.89 14.50 3.82
N LYS A 523 27.36 13.39 3.27
CA LYS A 523 27.22 13.21 1.82
C LYS A 523 26.19 14.20 1.24
N ILE A 524 25.02 14.30 1.87
CA ILE A 524 23.93 15.19 1.44
C ILE A 524 24.35 16.66 1.49
N ALA A 525 25.03 17.08 2.56
CA ALA A 525 25.56 18.43 2.68
C ALA A 525 26.57 18.80 1.57
N ALA A 526 27.28 17.82 1.00
CA ALA A 526 28.19 18.01 -0.12
C ALA A 526 27.50 18.04 -1.51
N GLU A 527 26.19 17.77 -1.56
CA GLU A 527 25.36 17.88 -2.77
C GLU A 527 24.54 19.19 -2.82
N THR A 528 24.66 20.04 -1.80
CA THR A 528 24.10 21.40 -1.81
C THR A 528 25.01 22.39 -2.56
N TYR A 529 24.42 23.45 -3.11
CA TYR A 529 25.12 24.52 -3.83
C TYR A 529 24.47 25.88 -3.49
N PRO A 530 25.23 27.00 -3.55
CA PRO A 530 24.65 28.33 -3.43
C PRO A 530 23.77 28.65 -4.65
N GLU A 531 22.51 29.06 -4.42
CA GLU A 531 21.67 29.59 -5.48
C GLU A 531 22.15 31.02 -5.87
N PRO A 532 22.34 31.32 -7.17
CA PRO A 532 22.71 32.66 -7.61
C PRO A 532 21.53 33.63 -7.46
N ILE A 533 21.76 34.81 -6.85
CA ILE A 533 20.74 35.86 -6.76
C ILE A 533 20.28 36.28 -8.16
N THR A 534 18.97 36.15 -8.42
CA THR A 534 18.34 36.64 -9.65
C THR A 534 17.23 37.65 -9.32
N SER A 535 17.00 38.60 -10.23
CA SER A 535 15.98 39.65 -10.06
C SER A 535 14.57 39.08 -9.91
N LEU A 536 14.24 37.99 -10.62
CA LEU A 536 12.95 37.31 -10.52
C LEU A 536 12.70 36.74 -9.11
N HIS A 537 13.64 35.98 -8.57
CA HIS A 537 13.50 35.36 -7.25
C HIS A 537 13.51 36.41 -6.12
N ALA A 538 14.29 37.50 -6.27
CA ALA A 538 14.28 38.63 -5.34
C ALA A 538 12.96 39.44 -5.36
N GLN A 539 12.27 39.49 -6.52
CA GLN A 539 10.95 40.10 -6.64
C GLN A 539 9.85 39.21 -6.03
N ILE A 540 9.80 37.92 -6.41
CA ILE A 540 8.85 36.94 -5.84
C ILE A 540 8.94 36.89 -4.31
N THR A 541 10.18 36.88 -3.77
CA THR A 541 10.42 36.93 -2.33
C THR A 541 9.82 38.17 -1.67
N ALA A 542 10.00 39.36 -2.26
CA ALA A 542 9.44 40.60 -1.73
C ALA A 542 7.91 40.63 -1.78
N ASP A 543 7.32 40.23 -2.90
CA ASP A 543 5.87 40.21 -3.10
C ASP A 543 5.17 39.20 -2.19
N MET A 544 5.75 38.01 -2.00
CA MET A 544 5.18 37.00 -1.10
C MET A 544 5.34 37.35 0.38
N ILE A 545 6.44 37.98 0.80
CA ILE A 545 6.59 38.49 2.18
C ILE A 545 5.49 39.52 2.50
N GLU A 546 5.29 40.52 1.65
CA GLU A 546 4.27 41.57 1.89
C GLU A 546 2.85 41.01 1.76
N ARG A 547 2.59 40.09 0.81
CA ARG A 547 1.30 39.38 0.68
C ARG A 547 0.94 38.60 1.95
N VAL A 548 1.89 37.88 2.53
CA VAL A 548 1.71 37.13 3.78
C VAL A 548 1.52 38.10 4.96
N ARG A 549 2.35 39.16 5.05
CA ARG A 549 2.23 40.20 6.08
C ARG A 549 0.84 40.85 6.09
N GLN A 550 0.35 41.29 4.94
CA GLN A 550 -0.97 41.90 4.81
C GLN A 550 -2.11 40.91 5.09
N ARG A 551 -2.03 39.68 4.59
CA ARG A 551 -3.12 38.68 4.70
C ARG A 551 -3.40 38.24 6.13
N TYR A 552 -2.37 38.11 6.97
CA TYR A 552 -2.50 37.63 8.34
C TYR A 552 -2.29 38.72 9.41
N GLY A 553 -2.12 39.98 9.00
CA GLY A 553 -1.91 41.10 9.92
C GLY A 553 -0.62 40.98 10.73
N LEU A 554 0.47 40.50 10.11
CA LEU A 554 1.74 40.29 10.79
C LEU A 554 2.33 41.64 11.24
N GLY A 555 2.59 41.76 12.55
CA GLY A 555 2.92 43.04 13.20
C GLY A 555 4.27 43.63 12.81
N ASP A 556 4.47 44.92 13.10
CA ASP A 556 5.65 45.69 12.67
C ASP A 556 6.95 45.37 13.44
N ARG A 557 6.92 44.42 14.38
CA ARG A 557 8.11 43.91 15.10
C ARG A 557 7.94 42.42 15.41
N LEU A 558 8.59 41.58 14.63
CA LEU A 558 8.62 40.12 14.80
C LEU A 558 10.05 39.64 14.96
N ARG A 559 10.24 38.52 15.66
CA ARG A 559 11.46 37.70 15.61
C ARG A 559 11.24 36.60 14.56
N VAL A 560 12.08 36.60 13.53
CA VAL A 560 11.85 35.81 12.30
C VAL A 560 13.04 34.90 11.99
N LEU A 561 12.76 33.66 11.63
CA LEU A 561 13.76 32.72 11.11
C LEU A 561 13.63 32.58 9.59
N ASP A 562 14.75 32.72 8.89
CA ASP A 562 14.90 32.44 7.46
C ASP A 562 15.63 31.09 7.28
N VAL A 563 14.85 30.05 6.95
CA VAL A 563 15.28 28.65 6.83
C VAL A 563 15.73 28.37 5.41
N GLY A 564 17.05 28.20 5.23
CA GLY A 564 17.65 28.13 3.90
C GLY A 564 17.97 29.52 3.34
N CYS A 565 18.36 30.48 4.18
CA CYS A 565 18.44 31.91 3.86
C CYS A 565 19.34 32.29 2.66
N GLY A 566 20.17 31.36 2.18
CA GLY A 566 21.16 31.58 1.13
C GLY A 566 21.95 32.86 1.37
N GLN A 567 22.07 33.69 0.34
CA GLN A 567 22.72 35.01 0.39
C GLN A 567 21.80 36.12 0.96
N GLY A 568 20.85 35.79 1.84
CA GLY A 568 20.16 36.74 2.72
C GLY A 568 19.16 37.67 2.02
N VAL A 569 18.56 37.23 0.91
CA VAL A 569 17.60 38.05 0.13
C VAL A 569 16.32 38.34 0.93
N ALA A 570 15.81 37.38 1.71
CA ALA A 570 14.67 37.62 2.60
C ALA A 570 15.11 38.36 3.88
N LEU A 571 16.30 38.08 4.42
CA LEU A 571 16.89 38.83 5.56
C LEU A 571 16.94 40.34 5.31
N GLU A 572 17.32 40.80 4.11
CA GLU A 572 17.26 42.23 3.74
C GLU A 572 15.84 42.81 3.84
N ARG A 573 14.82 42.06 3.41
CA ARG A 573 13.42 42.50 3.46
C ARG A 573 12.89 42.54 4.89
N PHE A 574 13.20 41.52 5.70
CA PHE A 574 12.83 41.51 7.12
C PHE A 574 13.52 42.64 7.90
N ALA A 575 14.80 42.92 7.63
CA ALA A 575 15.49 44.07 8.23
C ALA A 575 14.88 45.42 7.81
N ALA A 576 14.51 45.58 6.53
CA ALA A 576 13.81 46.77 6.04
C ALA A 576 12.40 46.94 6.63
N LEU A 577 11.73 45.86 7.02
CA LEU A 577 10.47 45.87 7.77
C LEU A 577 10.66 46.11 9.28
N GLY A 578 11.90 46.24 9.78
CA GLY A 578 12.20 46.44 11.20
C GLY A 578 12.06 45.17 12.06
N TRP A 579 12.04 43.99 11.43
CA TRP A 579 11.94 42.70 12.12
C TRP A 579 13.32 42.18 12.56
N GLY A 580 13.35 41.48 13.71
CA GLY A 580 14.54 40.83 14.25
C GLY A 580 14.81 39.50 13.54
N ALA A 581 15.39 39.57 12.36
CA ALA A 581 15.67 38.41 11.50
C ALA A 581 16.93 37.63 11.94
N VAL A 582 16.84 36.31 11.86
CA VAL A 582 17.94 35.34 11.99
C VAL A 582 17.88 34.42 10.77
N GLY A 583 19.02 34.04 10.20
CA GLY A 583 19.08 33.09 9.08
C GLY A 583 19.83 31.80 9.44
N ILE A 584 19.47 30.70 8.76
CA ILE A 584 20.24 29.46 8.76
C ILE A 584 20.48 28.94 7.35
N THR A 585 21.67 28.39 7.11
CA THR A 585 22.04 27.70 5.88
C THR A 585 23.15 26.68 6.15
N LEU A 586 23.22 25.61 5.36
CA LEU A 586 24.29 24.61 5.45
C LEU A 586 25.62 25.11 4.84
N ASN A 587 25.55 26.04 3.87
CA ASN A 587 26.71 26.47 3.09
C ASN A 587 27.55 27.55 3.82
N PRO A 588 28.82 27.29 4.17
CA PRO A 588 29.65 28.26 4.89
C PRO A 588 29.95 29.54 4.07
N THR A 589 29.88 29.46 2.74
CA THR A 589 30.06 30.63 1.84
C THR A 589 28.95 31.65 2.04
N ASP A 590 27.70 31.17 2.12
CA ASP A 590 26.52 32.02 2.30
C ASP A 590 26.45 32.59 3.72
N VAL A 591 26.88 31.81 4.73
CA VAL A 591 27.07 32.30 6.11
C VAL A 591 28.08 33.44 6.15
N ALA A 592 29.20 33.36 5.41
CA ALA A 592 30.19 34.44 5.34
C ALA A 592 29.60 35.69 4.65
N ALA A 593 29.02 35.55 3.46
CA ALA A 593 28.45 36.66 2.70
C ALA A 593 27.32 37.41 3.45
N CYS A 594 26.50 36.68 4.21
CA CYS A 594 25.47 37.28 5.06
C CYS A 594 26.06 38.01 6.28
N ARG A 595 27.10 37.46 6.91
CA ARG A 595 27.77 38.09 8.07
C ARG A 595 28.56 39.33 7.69
N GLU A 596 29.18 39.37 6.50
CA GLU A 596 29.82 40.57 5.95
C GLU A 596 28.81 41.72 5.72
N ARG A 597 27.57 41.38 5.38
CA ARG A 597 26.43 42.32 5.31
C ARG A 597 25.73 42.58 6.66
N GLY A 598 26.28 42.05 7.75
CA GLY A 598 25.83 42.31 9.13
C GLY A 598 24.66 41.45 9.63
N PHE A 599 24.24 40.42 8.88
CA PHE A 599 23.13 39.57 9.29
C PHE A 599 23.51 38.50 10.33
N ALA A 600 22.60 38.24 11.26
CA ALA A 600 22.70 37.16 12.23
C ALA A 600 22.41 35.81 11.57
N VAL A 601 23.43 35.16 10.99
CA VAL A 601 23.30 33.87 10.31
C VAL A 601 24.14 32.78 10.98
N HIS A 602 23.56 31.59 11.12
CA HIS A 602 24.20 30.40 11.70
C HIS A 602 24.37 29.30 10.64
N GLN A 603 25.44 28.49 10.75
CA GLN A 603 25.61 27.31 9.92
C GLN A 603 24.90 26.13 10.60
N MET A 604 23.71 25.76 10.12
CA MET A 604 22.83 24.77 10.76
C MET A 604 22.03 23.99 9.70
N ASP A 605 21.64 22.77 10.04
CA ASP A 605 20.66 21.99 9.28
C ASP A 605 19.24 22.38 9.70
N GLN A 606 18.31 22.47 8.74
CA GLN A 606 16.91 22.84 9.00
C GLN A 606 16.18 21.90 9.99
N SER A 607 16.69 20.70 10.22
CA SER A 607 16.11 19.66 11.08
C SER A 607 16.81 19.51 12.43
N PHE A 608 17.89 20.24 12.69
CA PHE A 608 18.68 20.14 13.91
C PHE A 608 19.00 21.54 14.42
N LEU A 609 18.04 22.12 15.16
CA LEU A 609 17.98 23.55 15.45
C LEU A 609 18.31 23.86 16.92
N ASP A 610 19.48 24.48 17.16
CA ASP A 610 19.92 24.95 18.48
C ASP A 610 19.14 26.19 19.00
N PHE A 611 17.91 26.39 18.55
CA PHE A 611 17.00 27.43 19.04
C PHE A 611 16.10 26.88 20.16
N ALA A 612 15.73 27.78 21.07
CA ALA A 612 14.77 27.46 22.13
C ALA A 612 13.37 27.20 21.55
N ASP A 613 12.57 26.42 22.28
CA ASP A 613 11.15 26.28 22.01
C ASP A 613 10.49 27.67 22.04
N GLU A 614 9.61 27.93 21.06
CA GLU A 614 8.79 29.15 20.99
C GLU A 614 9.58 30.49 20.93
N ASP A 615 10.75 30.49 20.27
CA ASP A 615 11.58 31.68 20.08
C ASP A 615 11.08 32.62 18.95
N PHE A 616 10.49 32.07 17.88
CA PHE A 616 10.13 32.82 16.67
C PHE A 616 8.62 33.10 16.53
N ASP A 617 8.27 34.31 16.06
CA ASP A 617 6.90 34.71 15.76
C ASP A 617 6.48 34.34 14.32
N PHE A 618 7.46 34.29 13.41
CA PHE A 618 7.30 33.89 12.01
C PHE A 618 8.50 33.07 11.55
N ILE A 619 8.25 32.03 10.75
CA ILE A 619 9.30 31.24 10.08
C ILE A 619 9.05 31.29 8.57
N TRP A 620 10.09 31.62 7.83
CA TRP A 620 10.15 31.62 6.37
C TRP A 620 11.00 30.45 5.90
N CYS A 621 10.45 29.55 5.10
CA CYS A 621 11.11 28.33 4.62
C CYS A 621 10.88 28.18 3.11
N ARG A 622 11.61 28.99 2.34
CA ARG A 622 11.50 29.07 0.88
C ARG A 622 12.67 28.31 0.24
N HIS A 623 12.36 27.41 -0.69
CA HIS A 623 13.34 26.67 -1.50
C HIS A 623 14.34 25.92 -0.59
N CYS A 624 13.81 25.13 0.34
CA CYS A 624 14.59 24.47 1.38
C CYS A 624 13.98 23.13 1.86
N LEU A 625 12.65 23.05 2.04
CA LEU A 625 12.02 21.86 2.63
C LEU A 625 12.03 20.63 1.69
N GLU A 626 12.09 20.84 0.39
CA GLU A 626 12.35 19.82 -0.65
C GLU A 626 13.73 19.16 -0.51
N HIS A 627 14.69 19.85 0.11
CA HIS A 627 16.01 19.33 0.49
C HIS A 627 16.01 18.58 1.83
N SER A 628 14.87 18.49 2.55
CA SER A 628 14.79 17.68 3.77
C SER A 628 14.60 16.20 3.43
N ILE A 629 15.53 15.36 3.90
CA ILE A 629 15.41 13.89 3.83
C ILE A 629 14.39 13.28 4.80
N PHE A 630 13.89 14.06 5.77
CA PHE A 630 12.85 13.63 6.70
C PHE A 630 11.91 14.80 7.05
N PRO A 631 11.10 15.28 6.08
CA PRO A 631 10.36 16.54 6.19
C PRO A 631 9.36 16.57 7.36
N TYR A 632 8.85 15.42 7.79
CA TYR A 632 8.01 15.33 8.99
C TYR A 632 8.75 15.72 10.28
N PHE A 633 10.01 15.32 10.42
CA PHE A 633 10.84 15.66 11.57
C PHE A 633 11.26 17.13 11.51
N THR A 634 11.67 17.62 10.34
CA THR A 634 11.95 19.04 10.09
C THR A 634 10.76 19.93 10.45
N LEU A 635 9.55 19.62 9.95
CA LEU A 635 8.33 20.37 10.28
C LEU A 635 7.97 20.29 11.77
N SER A 636 8.27 19.18 12.45
CA SER A 636 8.08 19.06 13.90
C SER A 636 9.04 19.97 14.69
N GLU A 637 10.29 20.11 14.25
CA GLU A 637 11.25 21.05 14.82
C GLU A 637 10.86 22.52 14.55
N LEU A 638 10.42 22.85 13.33
CA LEU A 638 9.87 24.18 13.03
C LEU A 638 8.62 24.48 13.89
N PHE A 639 7.79 23.48 14.22
CA PHE A 639 6.67 23.63 15.14
C PHE A 639 7.10 23.84 16.61
N ARG A 640 8.21 23.23 17.02
CA ARG A 640 8.82 23.42 18.35
C ARG A 640 9.29 24.86 18.54
N ILE A 641 10.05 25.39 17.59
CA ILE A 641 10.69 26.73 17.70
C ILE A 641 9.77 27.91 17.38
N LEU A 642 8.61 27.67 16.74
CA LEU A 642 7.58 28.69 16.49
C LEU A 642 6.70 28.91 17.74
N LYS A 643 6.26 30.14 17.97
CA LYS A 643 5.31 30.51 19.06
C LYS A 643 3.87 30.08 18.77
N PRO A 644 3.03 29.83 19.80
CA PRO A 644 1.58 29.70 19.66
C PRO A 644 0.99 30.94 18.98
N GLY A 645 0.09 30.74 18.02
CA GLY A 645 -0.43 31.79 17.14
C GLY A 645 0.54 32.28 16.06
N GLY A 646 1.83 31.90 16.11
CA GLY A 646 2.83 32.23 15.09
C GLY A 646 2.61 31.49 13.78
N TYR A 647 3.25 31.97 12.70
CA TYR A 647 3.06 31.48 11.34
C TYR A 647 4.32 30.84 10.75
N LEU A 648 4.13 29.81 9.92
CA LEU A 648 5.16 29.18 9.08
C LEU A 648 4.75 29.36 7.61
N TYR A 649 5.63 29.97 6.82
CA TYR A 649 5.54 29.99 5.36
C TYR A 649 6.49 28.94 4.77
N VAL A 650 5.98 28.07 3.90
CA VAL A 650 6.76 27.09 3.13
C VAL A 650 6.56 27.38 1.64
N GLU A 651 7.62 27.45 0.84
CA GLU A 651 7.54 27.49 -0.63
C GLU A 651 8.47 26.42 -1.22
N VAL A 652 7.91 25.52 -2.04
CA VAL A 652 8.60 24.39 -2.68
C VAL A 652 8.22 24.29 -4.17
N PRO A 653 9.08 23.78 -5.07
CA PRO A 653 8.73 23.53 -6.46
C PRO A 653 7.66 22.45 -6.59
N ALA A 654 6.79 22.59 -7.59
CA ALA A 654 5.98 21.47 -8.05
C ALA A 654 6.85 20.47 -8.84
N PRO A 655 6.62 19.16 -8.72
CA PRO A 655 7.17 18.18 -9.65
C PRO A 655 6.49 18.29 -11.02
N ASP A 656 7.10 17.67 -12.03
CA ASP A 656 6.53 17.46 -13.36
C ASP A 656 6.23 18.76 -14.16
N THR A 657 6.84 19.87 -13.74
CA THR A 657 6.92 21.12 -14.52
C THR A 657 8.03 21.06 -15.58
N SER A 658 8.08 22.08 -16.44
CA SER A 658 9.09 22.19 -17.51
C SER A 658 10.54 22.18 -17.00
N CYS A 659 10.77 22.53 -15.73
CA CYS A 659 12.08 22.52 -15.08
C CYS A 659 12.53 21.14 -14.58
N GLN A 660 11.63 20.15 -14.54
CA GLN A 660 11.89 18.78 -14.07
C GLN A 660 12.52 18.75 -12.67
N HIS A 661 11.97 19.52 -11.72
CA HIS A 661 12.48 19.62 -10.34
C HIS A 661 12.66 18.27 -9.64
N GLN A 662 11.85 17.27 -9.99
CA GLN A 662 11.95 15.88 -9.51
C GLN A 662 13.25 15.15 -9.94
N ALA A 663 13.98 15.68 -10.93
CA ALA A 663 15.27 15.15 -11.37
C ALA A 663 16.49 15.86 -10.73
N ASN A 664 16.29 16.92 -9.94
CA ASN A 664 17.38 17.56 -9.21
C ASN A 664 17.89 16.62 -8.10
N ARG A 665 19.19 16.31 -8.11
CA ARG A 665 19.82 15.39 -7.14
C ARG A 665 19.68 15.85 -5.69
N ASN A 666 19.58 17.16 -5.47
CA ASN A 666 19.41 17.73 -4.12
C ASN A 666 17.93 17.79 -3.66
N HIS A 667 16.95 17.38 -4.49
CA HIS A 667 15.52 17.37 -4.13
C HIS A 667 15.13 15.98 -3.58
N TYR A 668 15.52 15.69 -2.34
CA TYR A 668 15.30 14.38 -1.73
C TYR A 668 13.82 14.09 -1.39
N SER A 669 12.96 15.10 -1.37
CA SER A 669 11.54 15.00 -1.01
C SER A 669 10.59 15.45 -2.12
N VAL A 670 10.51 14.64 -3.19
CA VAL A 670 9.53 14.83 -4.29
C VAL A 670 8.13 14.42 -3.80
N LEU A 671 7.33 15.39 -3.38
CA LEU A 671 5.97 15.19 -2.83
C LEU A 671 4.96 16.13 -3.51
N GLY A 672 3.74 15.63 -3.75
CA GLY A 672 2.63 16.45 -4.25
C GLY A 672 2.06 17.40 -3.19
N GLN A 673 1.43 18.50 -3.62
CA GLN A 673 0.89 19.57 -2.75
C GLN A 673 0.05 19.04 -1.58
N SER A 674 -0.83 18.07 -1.83
CA SER A 674 -1.68 17.45 -0.81
C SER A 674 -0.89 16.69 0.27
N MET A 675 0.27 16.11 -0.08
CA MET A 675 1.15 15.44 0.87
C MET A 675 1.89 16.46 1.76
N TRP A 676 2.34 17.58 1.20
CA TRP A 676 2.93 18.68 1.97
C TRP A 676 1.96 19.25 2.99
N VAL A 677 0.72 19.56 2.56
CA VAL A 677 -0.36 20.01 3.45
C VAL A 677 -0.61 19.00 4.57
N GLN A 678 -0.69 17.70 4.25
CA GLN A 678 -0.89 16.65 5.26
C GLN A 678 0.32 16.49 6.21
N LEU A 679 1.55 16.70 5.76
CA LEU A 679 2.73 16.71 6.63
C LEU A 679 2.71 17.90 7.60
N MET A 680 2.38 19.11 7.13
CA MET A 680 2.21 20.28 7.99
C MET A 680 1.11 20.04 9.03
N THR A 681 -0.07 19.55 8.61
CA THR A 681 -1.18 19.20 9.51
C THR A 681 -0.78 18.16 10.56
N ARG A 682 -0.07 17.10 10.17
CA ARG A 682 0.40 16.05 11.10
C ARG A 682 1.53 16.50 12.03
N SER A 683 2.20 17.61 11.71
CA SER A 683 3.23 18.23 12.56
C SER A 683 2.63 19.24 13.55
N GLY A 684 1.30 19.44 13.52
CA GLY A 684 0.56 20.30 14.45
C GLY A 684 0.06 21.63 13.84
N PHE A 685 0.48 21.99 12.62
CA PHE A 685 0.08 23.26 12.00
C PHE A 685 -1.38 23.24 11.51
N GLY A 686 -2.15 24.25 11.91
CA GLY A 686 -3.37 24.62 11.21
C GLY A 686 -3.02 25.29 9.89
N VAL A 687 -3.04 24.55 8.78
CA VAL A 687 -2.83 25.12 7.44
C VAL A 687 -3.96 26.11 7.14
N ARG A 688 -3.58 27.35 6.79
CA ARG A 688 -4.49 28.48 6.56
C ARG A 688 -4.78 28.71 5.08
N ASP A 689 -3.74 28.65 4.25
CA ASP A 689 -3.83 28.82 2.81
C ASP A 689 -2.79 27.99 2.08
N VAL A 690 -3.08 27.75 0.79
CA VAL A 690 -2.17 27.19 -0.21
C VAL A 690 -2.30 28.05 -1.46
N PHE A 691 -1.18 28.36 -2.11
CA PHE A 691 -1.11 29.20 -3.30
C PHE A 691 -0.20 28.56 -4.34
N ASP A 692 -0.62 28.60 -5.61
CA ASP A 692 0.24 28.31 -6.74
C ASP A 692 0.93 29.62 -7.19
N ILE A 693 2.25 29.57 -7.35
CA ILE A 693 3.10 30.64 -7.86
C ILE A 693 3.61 30.20 -9.23
N GLY A 694 2.83 30.49 -10.28
CA GLY A 694 3.18 30.20 -11.67
C GLY A 694 4.00 31.34 -12.30
N PHE A 695 5.06 30.99 -13.01
CA PHE A 695 5.88 31.95 -13.77
C PHE A 695 6.57 31.29 -14.98
N GLN A 696 7.14 32.11 -15.87
CA GLN A 696 7.80 31.64 -17.08
C GLN A 696 9.32 31.71 -16.94
N VAL A 697 10.02 30.64 -17.30
CA VAL A 697 11.49 30.56 -17.35
C VAL A 697 11.95 30.03 -18.73
N PRO A 698 13.25 30.05 -19.07
CA PRO A 698 13.74 29.58 -20.38
C PRO A 698 13.43 28.11 -20.69
N ALA A 699 13.17 27.27 -19.68
CA ALA A 699 12.77 25.87 -19.86
C ALA A 699 11.27 25.71 -20.24
N GLY A 700 10.43 26.70 -19.94
CA GLY A 700 8.97 26.65 -20.10
C GLY A 700 8.22 27.31 -18.95
N PRO A 701 6.89 27.09 -18.82
CA PRO A 701 6.16 27.45 -17.61
C PRO A 701 6.61 26.60 -16.43
N ASP A 702 6.70 27.23 -15.25
CA ASP A 702 7.08 26.59 -13.98
C ASP A 702 6.12 27.01 -12.86
N VAL A 703 5.98 26.18 -11.82
CA VAL A 703 5.01 26.36 -10.73
C VAL A 703 5.65 25.97 -9.40
N TYR A 704 5.49 26.85 -8.42
CA TYR A 704 5.86 26.60 -7.01
C TYR A 704 4.62 26.63 -6.13
N TRP A 705 4.62 25.83 -5.08
CA TRP A 705 3.54 25.75 -4.10
C TRP A 705 3.97 26.45 -2.82
N ALA A 706 3.29 27.55 -2.51
CA ALA A 706 3.42 28.26 -1.24
C ALA A 706 2.29 27.85 -0.28
N MET A 707 2.64 27.50 0.95
CA MET A 707 1.73 27.00 1.98
C MET A 707 1.95 27.76 3.28
N VAL A 708 0.86 28.16 3.94
CA VAL A 708 0.93 28.87 5.22
C VAL A 708 0.33 28.00 6.32
N GLY A 709 1.16 27.61 7.28
CA GLY A 709 0.73 27.01 8.54
C GLY A 709 0.66 28.06 9.65
N GLN A 710 -0.23 27.86 10.61
CA GLN A 710 -0.20 28.56 11.90
C GLN A 710 -0.09 27.53 13.03
N LYS A 711 0.72 27.81 14.04
CA LYS A 711 0.70 27.03 15.29
C LYS A 711 -0.55 27.43 16.09
N PRO A 712 -1.42 26.49 16.48
CA PRO A 712 -2.69 26.79 17.16
C PRO A 712 -2.51 27.33 18.59
#